data_AF-A0A913YZF3-F1
#
_entry.id   AF-A0A913YZF3-F1
#
_cell.length_a   1.000
_cell.length_b   1.000
_cell.length_c   1.000
_cell.angle_alpha   90.00
_cell.angle_beta   90.00
_cell.angle_gamma   90.00
#
_symmetry.space_group_name_H-M   'P 1'
#
loop_
_entity.id
_entity.type
_entity.pdbx_description
1 polymer ?
#
loop_
_entity_poly.entity_id
_entity_poly.type
_entity_poly.pdbx_seq_one_letter_code
_entity_poly.pdbx_strand_id
1 'polypeptide(L)'
;MARIFLHCLALLVAVLLTRCNAMRNDALCRKIERVYYRRGLYQVLSNVFEERTMPIDRQTPNYMLRWVCCDGEDRPDYCGKPFCDPFCPEYEGECNLEDKRCRDKADIVTDSGVGRVEKRGSAQYSFEPSEEPFADGNPDGMCTLCCGGSIRTFDGLTYNYPLQCRTVLASFKAENQFTVDIVPKYECNDITHECRSAVNITNNLMMLEFLPGGVVRYNNRVVQPPYSSTSGILIFKRGAEIVFEGTDETRVFFDGINGVSIEVNRIYQAADGVHSLRGLCGNYDNDHRNDLDGLAVADLAGKYKFPEGRCQPMDAQFIVPFSSLSDVQQSEVRTACNDFARDPIFKECRSKIVIEPYHTSCWFSMSLCILQGSRCDICSIYAEFSETCARHGVDVEWRSESFCHIECSNGMEYVECGTACPRTCENMFYSADCAERCVPSCQCPYGTYLDGELCIPKESCPCLQASESFPAGAIMKDGCRECVCMEGMLRQCTTHACPATCSILGGHAFRTFDGSRYEFDGKCEYVLAQNLNKDDPLFGIFMDKSVCDDKDLNCVPYISIMVPDGTTYELQTAGAVQISKANQPTQELKLPYSKVDGDSTITVTRISSVVTRVALPKLGIEIMWGSDNRIYLSVTEHLFGKIHGLCGNFNQVLNDDFQLPSGSTVAVAQNFVGKWISNALCEETDHKDSINFCEVENSFEQSAKTVCGKLKSEPFLECSAKVDVTTYLKQCQVDRCNSFERAECLAFAAYAWECAKVGVEIDWRSPDLCRKLCFPLPFLGVQPMSSI
;
A
#
# COMPACT_ATOMS: atom_id res chain seq x y z
N MET A 1 -13.30 -14.62 50.51
CA MET A 1 -12.03 -15.35 50.69
C MET A 1 -10.96 -14.97 49.67
N ALA A 2 -11.15 -15.15 48.35
CA ALA A 2 -10.10 -14.90 47.33
C ALA A 2 -9.30 -13.58 47.47
N ARG A 3 -9.95 -12.43 47.71
CA ARG A 3 -9.25 -11.13 47.93
C ARG A 3 -8.27 -11.13 49.12
N ILE A 4 -8.60 -11.87 50.19
CA ILE A 4 -7.74 -12.02 51.38
C ILE A 4 -6.52 -12.88 51.02
N PHE A 5 -6.74 -13.97 50.28
CA PHE A 5 -5.67 -14.84 49.81
C PHE A 5 -4.66 -14.08 48.91
N LEU A 6 -5.15 -13.20 48.03
CA LEU A 6 -4.30 -12.30 47.23
C LEU A 6 -3.49 -11.31 48.08
N HIS A 7 -4.08 -10.72 49.12
CA HIS A 7 -3.36 -9.80 50.02
C HIS A 7 -2.25 -10.52 50.80
N CYS A 8 -2.54 -11.71 51.35
CA CYS A 8 -1.51 -12.53 52.00
C CYS A 8 -0.38 -12.91 51.03
N LEU A 9 -0.69 -13.18 49.76
CA LEU A 9 0.30 -13.51 48.74
C LEU A 9 1.19 -12.30 48.38
N ALA A 10 0.60 -11.11 48.23
CA ALA A 10 1.33 -9.88 47.89
C ALA A 10 2.23 -9.41 49.03
N LEU A 11 1.77 -9.48 50.30
CA LEU A 11 2.60 -9.21 51.47
C LEU A 11 3.81 -10.15 51.54
N LEU A 12 3.63 -11.44 51.22
CA LEU A 12 4.72 -12.42 51.16
C LEU A 12 5.78 -12.02 50.10
N VAL A 13 5.35 -11.59 48.91
CA VAL A 13 6.25 -11.15 47.84
C VAL A 13 7.00 -9.86 48.21
N ALA A 14 6.32 -8.88 48.80
CA ALA A 14 6.93 -7.62 49.25
C ALA A 14 8.06 -7.83 50.28
N VAL A 15 7.87 -8.75 51.23
CA VAL A 15 8.90 -9.14 52.22
C VAL A 15 10.07 -9.88 51.58
N LEU A 16 9.84 -10.69 50.55
CA LEU A 16 10.90 -11.41 49.85
C LEU A 16 11.77 -10.48 49.00
N LEU A 17 11.17 -9.53 48.27
CA LEU A 17 11.89 -8.55 47.45
C LEU A 17 12.71 -7.56 48.31
N THR A 18 12.13 -7.01 49.37
CA THR A 18 12.84 -6.06 50.26
C THR A 18 14.05 -6.70 50.94
N ARG A 19 13.93 -7.95 51.43
CA ARG A 19 15.09 -8.69 51.95
C ARG A 19 16.12 -9.01 50.87
N CYS A 20 15.71 -9.30 49.65
CA CYS A 20 16.63 -9.58 48.55
C CYS A 20 17.50 -8.35 48.21
N ASN A 21 16.88 -7.17 48.05
CA ASN A 21 17.60 -5.92 47.81
C ASN A 21 18.56 -5.57 48.96
N ALA A 22 18.17 -5.83 50.21
CA ALA A 22 19.04 -5.64 51.37
C ALA A 22 20.30 -6.53 51.36
N MET A 23 20.28 -7.66 50.64
CA MET A 23 21.40 -8.59 50.49
C MET A 23 22.23 -8.40 49.21
N ARG A 24 21.86 -7.47 48.31
CA ARG A 24 22.48 -7.28 46.97
C ARG A 24 22.63 -8.59 46.18
N ASN A 25 21.55 -9.37 46.09
CA ASN A 25 21.54 -10.68 45.41
C ASN A 25 20.63 -10.67 44.19
N ASP A 26 21.13 -10.13 43.08
CA ASP A 26 20.35 -9.93 41.84
C ASP A 26 19.82 -11.22 41.22
N ALA A 27 20.39 -12.38 41.55
CA ALA A 27 19.91 -13.68 41.10
C ALA A 27 18.66 -14.13 41.87
N LEU A 28 18.64 -13.92 43.20
CA LEU A 28 17.47 -14.19 44.03
C LEU A 28 16.31 -13.26 43.68
N CYS A 29 16.59 -11.98 43.41
CA CYS A 29 15.55 -10.97 43.13
C CYS A 29 14.84 -11.29 41.81
N ARG A 30 15.62 -11.53 40.73
CA ARG A 30 15.10 -11.96 39.42
C ARG A 30 14.31 -13.27 39.48
N LYS A 31 14.64 -14.18 40.40
CA LYS A 31 13.87 -15.44 40.58
C LYS A 31 12.52 -15.22 41.27
N ILE A 32 12.40 -14.22 42.15
CA ILE A 32 11.12 -13.80 42.75
C ILE A 32 10.25 -13.07 41.71
N GLU A 33 10.84 -12.18 40.91
CA GLU A 33 10.17 -11.43 39.85
C GLU A 33 9.61 -12.34 38.75
N ARG A 34 10.40 -13.32 38.26
CA ARG A 34 9.95 -14.32 37.26
C ARG A 34 8.69 -15.08 37.72
N VAL A 35 8.55 -15.41 39.01
CA VAL A 35 7.37 -16.10 39.57
C VAL A 35 6.15 -15.18 39.68
N TYR A 36 6.37 -13.89 39.97
CA TYR A 36 5.32 -12.88 40.06
C TYR A 36 4.74 -12.52 38.67
N TYR A 37 5.60 -12.33 37.67
CA TYR A 37 5.19 -12.09 36.27
C TYR A 37 4.40 -13.26 35.68
N ARG A 38 4.89 -14.51 35.82
CA ARG A 38 4.24 -15.73 35.30
C ARG A 38 2.86 -16.05 35.90
N ARG A 39 2.30 -15.21 36.77
CA ARG A 39 0.95 -15.35 37.35
C ARG A 39 0.06 -14.13 37.16
N GLY A 40 0.48 -13.11 36.41
CA GLY A 40 -0.36 -11.95 36.07
C GLY A 40 -0.74 -11.04 37.23
N LEU A 41 -0.03 -11.13 38.37
CA LEU A 41 -0.42 -10.49 39.63
C LEU A 41 -0.02 -9.01 39.77
N TYR A 42 0.50 -8.37 38.70
CA TYR A 42 1.20 -7.09 38.79
C TYR A 42 0.41 -5.96 39.48
N GLN A 43 -0.92 -5.93 39.28
CA GLN A 43 -1.84 -4.92 39.84
C GLN A 43 -2.04 -5.01 41.36
N VAL A 44 -1.47 -6.00 42.06
CA VAL A 44 -1.67 -6.18 43.51
C VAL A 44 -0.61 -5.46 44.35
N LEU A 45 0.64 -5.35 43.88
CA LEU A 45 1.71 -4.69 44.66
C LEU A 45 1.57 -3.16 44.78
N SER A 46 0.85 -2.49 43.88
CA SER A 46 0.59 -1.04 44.00
C SER A 46 -0.23 -0.67 45.24
N ASN A 47 -0.97 -1.64 45.80
CA ASN A 47 -1.99 -1.39 46.83
C ASN A 47 -1.63 -1.96 48.22
N VAL A 48 -0.39 -2.44 48.40
CA VAL A 48 0.01 -3.25 49.57
C VAL A 48 1.15 -2.62 50.40
N PHE A 49 1.88 -1.63 49.87
CA PHE A 49 3.04 -1.03 50.55
C PHE A 49 2.72 0.03 51.62
N GLU A 50 1.45 0.37 51.88
CA GLU A 50 1.09 1.48 52.79
C GLU A 50 0.89 1.12 54.28
N GLU A 51 0.62 -0.14 54.66
CA GLU A 51 0.31 -0.48 56.08
C GLU A 51 1.13 -1.64 56.72
N ARG A 52 1.95 -1.26 57.71
CA ARG A 52 2.30 -1.96 58.99
C ARG A 52 3.42 -3.04 59.05
N THR A 53 4.63 -2.53 59.32
CA THR A 53 5.56 -2.90 60.43
C THR A 53 6.13 -4.33 60.64
N MET A 54 7.43 -4.49 60.33
CA MET A 54 8.52 -5.17 61.10
C MET A 54 8.49 -6.71 61.38
N PRO A 55 9.65 -7.38 61.61
CA PRO A 55 11.02 -7.18 61.13
C PRO A 55 11.64 -8.47 60.49
N ILE A 56 12.98 -8.60 60.39
CA ILE A 56 13.69 -9.53 59.45
C ILE A 56 14.66 -10.52 60.13
N ASP A 57 14.45 -11.84 59.90
CA ASP A 57 15.44 -12.95 59.69
C ASP A 57 14.68 -14.25 59.24
N ARG A 58 15.23 -15.48 59.13
CA ARG A 58 15.73 -16.23 57.93
C ARG A 58 14.59 -16.94 57.15
N GLN A 59 14.60 -17.33 55.85
CA GLN A 59 15.52 -17.29 54.67
C GLN A 59 16.81 -18.15 54.63
N THR A 60 17.11 -18.96 53.59
CA THR A 60 16.45 -19.23 52.29
C THR A 60 16.28 -20.74 51.97
N PRO A 61 15.33 -21.13 51.08
CA PRO A 61 15.04 -22.55 50.78
C PRO A 61 15.60 -23.05 49.44
N ASN A 62 16.21 -24.24 49.44
CA ASN A 62 16.29 -25.24 48.36
C ASN A 62 16.57 -24.81 46.91
N TYR A 63 17.39 -23.78 46.69
CA TYR A 63 18.14 -23.59 45.43
C TYR A 63 19.62 -24.00 45.55
N MET A 64 19.96 -24.81 46.56
CA MET A 64 21.33 -25.29 46.83
C MET A 64 21.45 -26.83 46.76
N LEU A 65 21.25 -27.37 45.55
CA LEU A 65 21.97 -28.56 45.11
C LEU A 65 22.72 -28.18 43.84
N ARG A 66 24.05 -28.14 43.92
CA ARG A 66 24.92 -27.85 42.77
C ARG A 66 24.84 -28.99 41.77
N TRP A 67 24.63 -28.65 40.50
CA TRP A 67 25.15 -29.44 39.40
C TRP A 67 26.53 -28.89 39.07
N VAL A 68 27.54 -29.75 38.98
CA VAL A 68 28.91 -29.35 38.66
C VAL A 68 29.17 -29.71 37.20
N CYS A 69 29.41 -28.72 36.36
CA CYS A 69 29.86 -28.92 34.99
C CYS A 69 31.23 -29.63 34.98
N CYS A 70 31.50 -30.49 33.98
CA CYS A 70 32.71 -31.32 33.96
C CYS A 70 34.03 -30.55 33.74
N ASP A 71 33.96 -29.23 33.53
CA ASP A 71 35.09 -28.27 33.49
C ASP A 71 35.35 -27.58 34.84
N GLY A 72 34.37 -27.53 35.75
CA GLY A 72 34.51 -27.04 37.13
C GLY A 72 34.01 -25.62 37.39
N GLU A 73 33.35 -24.94 36.44
CA GLU A 73 32.75 -23.61 36.69
C GLU A 73 31.26 -23.68 37.11
N ASP A 74 30.88 -22.94 38.16
CA ASP A 74 29.47 -22.73 38.54
C ASP A 74 28.80 -21.72 37.57
N ARG A 75 27.74 -22.12 36.84
CA ARG A 75 26.90 -21.22 36.02
C ARG A 75 25.39 -21.44 36.25
N PRO A 76 24.52 -20.40 36.25
CA PRO A 76 23.23 -20.50 36.97
C PRO A 76 21.99 -20.95 36.18
N ASP A 77 21.97 -20.83 34.83
CA ASP A 77 20.77 -21.01 34.00
C ASP A 77 20.91 -22.10 32.90
N TYR A 78 22.05 -22.82 32.78
CA TYR A 78 22.28 -23.85 31.74
C TYR A 78 22.76 -25.20 32.32
N CYS A 79 21.83 -26.13 32.57
CA CYS A 79 22.09 -27.58 32.68
C CYS A 79 20.76 -28.35 32.55
N GLY A 80 20.58 -29.12 31.46
CA GLY A 80 19.37 -29.91 31.24
C GLY A 80 19.58 -30.96 30.14
N LYS A 81 19.26 -32.23 30.47
CA LYS A 81 19.67 -33.48 29.77
C LYS A 81 21.20 -33.73 29.80
N PRO A 82 21.65 -34.99 30.01
CA PRO A 82 23.07 -35.33 30.01
C PRO A 82 23.57 -35.70 28.61
N PHE A 83 24.40 -34.85 28.01
CA PHE A 83 25.31 -35.28 26.95
C PHE A 83 26.65 -35.66 27.58
N CYS A 84 27.15 -36.86 27.24
CA CYS A 84 28.58 -37.15 27.37
C CYS A 84 29.34 -36.52 26.20
N ASP A 85 30.65 -36.37 26.37
CA ASP A 85 31.58 -35.85 25.35
C ASP A 85 31.46 -36.67 24.03
N PRO A 86 31.35 -36.06 22.83
CA PRO A 86 31.09 -36.78 21.57
C PRO A 86 32.20 -37.73 21.05
N PHE A 87 33.12 -38.20 21.91
CA PHE A 87 34.37 -38.85 21.53
C PHE A 87 34.61 -40.25 22.18
N CYS A 88 33.58 -41.09 22.34
CA CYS A 88 33.81 -42.56 22.28
C CYS A 88 33.78 -42.99 20.79
N PRO A 89 34.86 -43.53 20.21
CA PRO A 89 34.87 -43.99 18.81
C PRO A 89 33.93 -45.19 18.59
N GLU A 90 33.43 -45.40 17.36
CA GLU A 90 32.43 -46.44 17.01
C GLU A 90 32.78 -47.90 17.41
N TYR A 91 34.05 -48.17 17.77
CA TYR A 91 34.54 -49.50 18.11
C TYR A 91 34.54 -49.82 19.61
N GLU A 92 34.34 -48.83 20.50
CA GLU A 92 34.22 -49.03 21.95
C GLU A 92 32.87 -48.45 22.45
N GLY A 93 32.21 -49.13 23.39
CA GLY A 93 30.83 -48.83 23.79
C GLY A 93 30.66 -47.73 24.85
N GLU A 94 29.47 -47.69 25.45
CA GLU A 94 28.99 -46.57 26.27
C GLU A 94 29.84 -46.25 27.51
N CYS A 95 29.83 -44.98 27.92
CA CYS A 95 30.65 -44.46 29.00
C CYS A 95 30.01 -44.70 30.38
N ASN A 96 30.71 -45.38 31.28
CA ASN A 96 30.23 -45.60 32.64
C ASN A 96 30.36 -44.32 33.49
N LEU A 97 29.26 -43.92 34.11
CA LEU A 97 29.15 -42.67 34.87
C LEU A 97 29.83 -42.69 36.25
N GLU A 98 30.17 -43.88 36.79
CA GLU A 98 30.89 -43.99 38.07
C GLU A 98 32.41 -43.80 37.94
N ASP A 99 33.04 -44.38 36.90
CA ASP A 99 34.51 -44.39 36.70
C ASP A 99 34.99 -43.62 35.45
N LYS A 100 34.06 -43.02 34.68
CA LYS A 100 34.30 -42.12 33.53
C LYS A 100 35.18 -42.71 32.42
N ARG A 101 34.80 -43.89 31.89
CA ARG A 101 35.46 -44.54 30.74
C ARG A 101 34.44 -45.22 29.81
N CYS A 102 34.69 -45.21 28.50
CA CYS A 102 34.00 -46.06 27.50
C CYS A 102 34.28 -47.55 27.81
N ARG A 103 33.35 -48.47 27.49
CA ARG A 103 33.55 -49.94 27.56
C ARG A 103 32.71 -50.69 26.52
N ASP A 104 33.19 -51.84 26.06
CA ASP A 104 32.51 -52.67 25.06
C ASP A 104 31.09 -53.11 25.44
N LYS A 105 30.19 -53.10 24.44
CA LYS A 105 28.76 -53.47 24.56
C LYS A 105 28.48 -54.94 24.94
N ALA A 106 29.51 -55.77 25.12
CA ALA A 106 29.36 -57.18 25.43
C ALA A 106 29.21 -57.50 26.94
N ASP A 107 29.70 -56.62 27.83
CA ASP A 107 29.79 -56.90 29.27
C ASP A 107 28.54 -56.51 30.09
N ILE A 108 27.52 -55.92 29.46
CA ILE A 108 26.28 -55.48 30.13
C ILE A 108 25.32 -56.67 30.32
N VAL A 109 25.58 -57.49 31.34
CA VAL A 109 24.67 -58.57 31.76
C VAL A 109 23.52 -57.99 32.58
N THR A 110 22.38 -57.71 31.93
CA THR A 110 21.11 -57.49 32.63
C THR A 110 20.44 -58.81 32.99
N ASP A 111 19.99 -58.94 34.23
CA ASP A 111 19.26 -60.12 34.68
C ASP A 111 17.79 -60.06 34.21
N SER A 112 17.23 -61.21 33.82
CA SER A 112 15.86 -61.46 33.31
C SER A 112 15.45 -60.81 31.95
N GLY A 113 14.66 -61.55 31.15
CA GLY A 113 13.77 -60.95 30.12
C GLY A 113 14.02 -61.29 28.64
N VAL A 114 13.91 -62.56 28.23
CA VAL A 114 14.08 -63.06 26.84
C VAL A 114 13.35 -62.23 25.76
N GLY A 115 14.10 -61.69 24.79
CA GLY A 115 13.61 -61.16 23.51
C GLY A 115 14.45 -61.69 22.33
N ARG A 116 13.83 -61.99 21.19
CA ARG A 116 14.47 -62.72 20.07
C ARG A 116 14.86 -61.78 18.92
N VAL A 117 16.14 -61.70 18.60
CA VAL A 117 16.64 -60.87 17.48
C VAL A 117 16.47 -61.60 16.15
N GLU A 118 15.73 -61.01 15.21
CA GLU A 118 15.77 -61.37 13.79
C GLU A 118 16.68 -60.40 13.02
N LYS A 119 17.43 -60.93 12.04
CA LYS A 119 18.28 -60.11 11.16
C LYS A 119 17.43 -59.47 10.06
N ARG A 120 17.33 -58.14 10.05
CA ARG A 120 17.08 -57.36 8.82
C ARG A 120 18.42 -56.81 8.31
N GLY A 121 18.59 -56.78 6.99
CA GLY A 121 19.79 -56.26 6.32
C GLY A 121 19.63 -54.81 5.87
N SER A 122 20.71 -54.24 5.32
CA SER A 122 20.80 -52.92 4.67
C SER A 122 20.19 -51.77 5.46
N ALA A 123 21.02 -51.05 6.22
CA ALA A 123 20.61 -49.83 6.91
C ALA A 123 20.20 -48.73 5.92
N GLN A 124 18.92 -48.34 5.95
CA GLN A 124 18.52 -46.99 5.57
C GLN A 124 18.77 -46.09 6.78
N TYR A 125 19.31 -44.88 6.56
CA TYR A 125 19.46 -43.88 7.62
C TYR A 125 18.09 -43.31 7.99
N SER A 126 17.45 -43.89 9.02
CA SER A 126 16.32 -43.28 9.70
C SER A 126 16.84 -42.29 10.75
N PHE A 127 16.87 -41.01 10.40
CA PHE A 127 17.05 -39.94 11.39
C PHE A 127 15.73 -39.71 12.13
N GLU A 128 15.80 -39.58 13.46
CA GLU A 128 14.68 -39.08 14.27
C GLU A 128 14.64 -37.54 14.12
N PRO A 129 13.48 -36.92 13.84
CA PRO A 129 13.38 -35.48 13.64
C PRO A 129 13.57 -34.70 14.95
N SER A 130 14.19 -33.51 14.85
CA SER A 130 14.43 -32.61 15.98
C SER A 130 13.19 -31.78 16.34
N GLU A 131 12.67 -31.96 17.56
CA GLU A 131 11.55 -31.16 18.09
C GLU A 131 12.01 -29.70 18.38
N GLU A 132 11.64 -28.73 17.53
CA GLU A 132 11.75 -27.31 17.87
C GLU A 132 10.55 -26.84 18.72
N PRO A 133 10.76 -26.19 19.88
CA PRO A 133 9.70 -25.50 20.60
C PRO A 133 9.48 -24.11 19.99
N PHE A 134 8.36 -23.91 19.30
CA PHE A 134 7.95 -22.62 18.73
C PHE A 134 8.07 -21.46 19.74
N ALA A 135 8.66 -20.35 19.31
CA ALA A 135 8.82 -19.16 20.14
C ALA A 135 7.49 -18.40 20.33
N ASP A 136 7.16 -18.04 21.57
CA ASP A 136 6.01 -17.18 21.92
C ASP A 136 6.11 -15.80 21.24
N GLY A 137 5.55 -15.64 20.03
CA GLY A 137 5.43 -14.32 19.40
C GLY A 137 5.06 -14.27 17.92
N ASN A 138 5.47 -15.24 17.09
CA ASN A 138 5.22 -15.20 15.64
C ASN A 138 4.01 -16.07 15.26
N PRO A 139 2.92 -15.54 14.67
CA PRO A 139 1.73 -16.34 14.44
C PRO A 139 1.83 -17.32 13.27
N ASP A 140 2.48 -16.92 12.18
CA ASP A 140 2.17 -17.44 10.85
C ASP A 140 3.10 -18.58 10.41
N GLY A 141 2.52 -19.56 9.71
CA GLY A 141 3.19 -20.80 9.35
C GLY A 141 4.11 -20.58 8.15
N MET A 142 5.33 -21.10 8.20
CA MET A 142 6.34 -20.85 7.17
C MET A 142 6.90 -22.16 6.60
N CYS A 143 6.69 -22.39 5.31
CA CYS A 143 7.37 -23.43 4.55
C CYS A 143 8.51 -22.81 3.73
N THR A 144 9.69 -23.44 3.74
CA THR A 144 10.80 -23.06 2.85
C THR A 144 11.20 -24.22 1.95
N LEU A 145 11.49 -23.89 0.69
CA LEU A 145 12.23 -24.73 -0.26
C LEU A 145 13.51 -23.97 -0.63
N CYS A 146 14.65 -24.59 -0.38
CA CYS A 146 15.96 -23.95 -0.50
C CYS A 146 17.01 -24.91 -1.08
N CYS A 147 18.22 -24.38 -1.29
CA CYS A 147 19.48 -25.16 -1.25
C CYS A 147 19.51 -26.45 -2.10
N GLY A 148 18.92 -26.44 -3.30
CA GLY A 148 18.96 -27.57 -4.24
C GLY A 148 17.95 -28.70 -3.97
N GLY A 149 16.95 -28.48 -3.11
CA GLY A 149 15.89 -29.46 -2.82
C GLY A 149 15.68 -29.76 -1.33
N SER A 150 16.19 -28.92 -0.44
CA SER A 150 15.91 -28.98 0.99
C SER A 150 14.55 -28.33 1.26
N ILE A 151 13.68 -29.00 1.99
CA ILE A 151 12.31 -28.57 2.28
C ILE A 151 12.10 -28.57 3.79
N ARG A 152 11.60 -27.44 4.32
CA ARG A 152 11.10 -27.31 5.69
C ARG A 152 9.59 -27.09 5.63
N THR A 153 8.81 -27.95 6.26
CA THR A 153 7.34 -27.87 6.31
C THR A 153 6.85 -26.76 7.23
N PHE A 154 5.57 -26.41 7.14
CA PHE A 154 4.93 -25.42 8.02
C PHE A 154 5.07 -25.75 9.51
N ASP A 155 5.08 -27.05 9.86
CA ASP A 155 5.22 -27.53 11.24
C ASP A 155 6.68 -27.80 11.65
N GLY A 156 7.64 -27.57 10.75
CA GLY A 156 9.08 -27.59 11.04
C GLY A 156 9.82 -28.89 10.72
N LEU A 157 9.19 -29.89 10.08
CA LEU A 157 9.92 -31.06 9.57
C LEU A 157 10.84 -30.63 8.42
N THR A 158 12.14 -30.88 8.56
CA THR A 158 13.11 -30.70 7.48
C THR A 158 13.46 -32.03 6.82
N TYR A 159 13.36 -32.09 5.50
CA TYR A 159 13.80 -33.23 4.70
C TYR A 159 14.38 -32.78 3.36
N ASN A 160 15.14 -33.66 2.69
CA ASN A 160 15.80 -33.35 1.43
C ASN A 160 15.24 -34.20 0.29
N TYR A 161 14.93 -33.60 -0.85
CA TYR A 161 14.56 -34.31 -2.08
C TYR A 161 14.96 -33.54 -3.36
N PRO A 162 15.71 -34.15 -4.29
CA PRO A 162 16.24 -33.47 -5.47
C PRO A 162 15.17 -33.28 -6.57
N LEU A 163 14.37 -32.21 -6.49
CA LEU A 163 13.27 -31.95 -7.43
C LEU A 163 13.73 -31.86 -8.91
N GLN A 164 13.26 -32.79 -9.76
CA GLN A 164 13.52 -32.83 -11.22
C GLN A 164 12.26 -32.61 -12.07
N CYS A 165 11.13 -32.27 -11.45
CA CYS A 165 9.82 -32.23 -12.07
C CYS A 165 8.99 -31.08 -11.51
N ARG A 166 8.03 -30.58 -12.30
CA ARG A 166 6.98 -29.68 -11.81
C ARG A 166 6.24 -30.37 -10.66
N THR A 167 6.23 -29.76 -9.47
CA THR A 167 5.76 -30.40 -8.23
C THR A 167 5.07 -29.38 -7.32
N VAL A 168 3.90 -29.75 -6.78
CA VAL A 168 3.12 -28.90 -5.86
C VAL A 168 3.83 -28.79 -4.51
N LEU A 169 4.13 -27.56 -4.09
CA LEU A 169 4.68 -27.27 -2.76
C LEU A 169 3.54 -27.17 -1.74
N ALA A 170 2.53 -26.35 -2.05
CA ALA A 170 1.34 -26.19 -1.23
C ALA A 170 0.06 -26.08 -2.08
N SER A 171 -1.00 -26.74 -1.64
CA SER A 171 -2.35 -26.69 -2.22
C SER A 171 -3.34 -26.28 -1.14
N PHE A 172 -4.05 -25.19 -1.41
CA PHE A 172 -4.92 -24.53 -0.45
C PHE A 172 -6.37 -24.98 -0.68
N LYS A 173 -6.94 -25.74 0.26
CA LYS A 173 -8.39 -25.84 0.37
C LYS A 173 -8.89 -24.61 1.14
N ALA A 174 -9.79 -23.87 0.49
CA ALA A 174 -10.60 -22.76 0.97
C ALA A 174 -11.60 -22.42 -0.16
N GLU A 175 -12.37 -21.34 -0.06
CA GLU A 175 -12.88 -20.68 -1.28
C GLU A 175 -11.72 -19.98 -2.02
N ASN A 176 -11.81 -19.84 -3.34
CA ASN A 176 -10.74 -19.33 -4.23
C ASN A 176 -9.42 -20.15 -4.34
N GLN A 177 -9.38 -21.37 -3.78
CA GLN A 177 -8.39 -22.46 -3.95
C GLN A 177 -7.23 -22.20 -4.93
N PHE A 178 -6.03 -21.88 -4.43
CA PHE A 178 -4.82 -21.82 -5.25
C PHE A 178 -3.83 -22.95 -4.93
N THR A 179 -2.92 -23.19 -5.88
CA THR A 179 -1.76 -24.09 -5.73
C THR A 179 -0.49 -23.31 -6.02
N VAL A 180 0.51 -23.49 -5.16
CA VAL A 180 1.89 -23.06 -5.39
C VAL A 180 2.69 -24.28 -5.83
N ASP A 181 3.24 -24.24 -7.04
CA ASP A 181 4.10 -25.30 -7.58
C ASP A 181 5.39 -24.74 -8.17
N ILE A 182 6.47 -25.50 -8.06
CA ILE A 182 7.78 -25.14 -8.62
C ILE A 182 8.06 -25.95 -9.87
N VAL A 183 8.59 -25.30 -10.90
CA VAL A 183 9.17 -25.88 -12.12
C VAL A 183 10.69 -25.82 -11.99
N PRO A 184 11.36 -26.86 -11.46
CA PRO A 184 12.81 -26.92 -11.43
C PRO A 184 13.38 -27.05 -12.84
N LYS A 185 14.57 -26.47 -13.07
CA LYS A 185 15.25 -26.49 -14.38
C LYS A 185 14.41 -25.85 -15.51
N TYR A 186 13.74 -24.74 -15.20
CA TYR A 186 13.01 -23.94 -16.18
C TYR A 186 13.96 -23.28 -17.19
N GLU A 187 15.08 -22.77 -16.70
CA GLU A 187 16.19 -22.22 -17.48
C GLU A 187 17.48 -22.90 -16.99
N CYS A 188 18.34 -23.35 -17.91
CA CYS A 188 19.64 -23.94 -17.59
C CYS A 188 20.70 -23.41 -18.56
N ASN A 189 21.91 -23.17 -18.05
CA ASN A 189 23.06 -22.78 -18.84
C ASN A 189 23.93 -24.01 -19.15
N ASP A 190 23.99 -24.43 -20.42
CA ASP A 190 24.76 -25.60 -20.86
C ASP A 190 26.28 -25.48 -20.60
N ILE A 191 26.80 -24.27 -20.36
CA ILE A 191 28.23 -24.01 -20.15
C ILE A 191 28.62 -24.02 -18.66
N THR A 192 27.79 -23.45 -17.78
CA THR A 192 28.06 -23.42 -16.32
C THR A 192 27.38 -24.57 -15.56
N HIS A 193 26.47 -25.28 -16.22
CA HIS A 193 25.56 -26.27 -15.64
C HIS A 193 24.66 -25.75 -14.51
N GLU A 194 24.54 -24.42 -14.37
CA GLU A 194 23.64 -23.77 -13.44
C GLU A 194 22.21 -23.77 -14.01
N CYS A 195 21.24 -24.06 -13.15
CA CYS A 195 19.82 -24.08 -13.50
C CYS A 195 19.01 -23.22 -12.51
N ARG A 196 17.99 -22.55 -13.04
CA ARG A 196 17.01 -21.75 -12.30
C ARG A 196 15.62 -22.36 -12.43
N SER A 197 14.77 -22.07 -11.45
CA SER A 197 13.40 -22.54 -11.37
C SER A 197 12.40 -21.43 -11.71
N ALA A 198 11.16 -21.80 -11.98
CA ALA A 198 10.02 -20.90 -11.99
C ALA A 198 8.99 -21.34 -10.94
N VAL A 199 8.21 -20.40 -10.41
CA VAL A 199 7.11 -20.68 -9.47
C VAL A 199 5.79 -20.31 -10.12
N ASN A 200 4.81 -21.22 -10.07
CA ASN A 200 3.45 -20.97 -10.51
C ASN A 200 2.53 -20.84 -9.30
N ILE A 201 1.66 -19.83 -9.31
CA ILE A 201 0.58 -19.65 -8.33
C ILE A 201 -0.74 -19.61 -9.13
N THR A 202 -1.52 -20.68 -9.05
CA THR A 202 -2.66 -20.90 -9.97
C THR A 202 -3.95 -21.24 -9.25
N ASN A 203 -5.07 -20.65 -9.68
CA ASN A 203 -6.43 -21.08 -9.35
C ASN A 203 -7.34 -21.06 -10.59
N ASN A 204 -8.65 -21.28 -10.41
CA ASN A 204 -9.63 -21.33 -11.50
C ASN A 204 -9.82 -20.00 -12.27
N LEU A 205 -9.29 -18.88 -11.76
CA LEU A 205 -9.44 -17.52 -12.31
C LEU A 205 -8.09 -16.82 -12.60
N MET A 206 -6.98 -17.33 -12.06
CA MET A 206 -5.66 -16.73 -12.15
C MET A 206 -4.57 -17.75 -12.47
N MET A 207 -3.61 -17.33 -13.30
CA MET A 207 -2.34 -17.99 -13.52
C MET A 207 -1.24 -16.94 -13.38
N LEU A 208 -0.49 -17.04 -12.29
CA LEU A 208 0.66 -16.18 -12.00
C LEU A 208 1.94 -17.02 -12.14
N GLU A 209 2.84 -16.60 -13.03
CA GLU A 209 4.19 -17.15 -13.18
C GLU A 209 5.22 -16.16 -12.61
N PHE A 210 6.06 -16.60 -11.67
CA PHE A 210 7.32 -15.97 -11.30
C PHE A 210 8.46 -16.70 -12.01
N LEU A 211 9.24 -15.97 -12.81
CA LEU A 211 10.24 -16.55 -13.71
C LEU A 211 11.66 -16.09 -13.33
N PRO A 212 12.70 -16.86 -13.75
CA PRO A 212 14.09 -16.44 -13.65
C PRO A 212 14.34 -15.00 -14.12
N GLY A 213 15.23 -14.29 -13.41
CA GLY A 213 15.54 -12.89 -13.72
C GLY A 213 14.44 -11.89 -13.32
N GLY A 214 13.43 -12.33 -12.57
CA GLY A 214 12.43 -11.44 -11.97
C GLY A 214 11.28 -11.03 -12.90
N VAL A 215 11.04 -11.78 -13.98
CA VAL A 215 9.89 -11.53 -14.87
C VAL A 215 8.63 -12.13 -14.26
N VAL A 216 7.59 -11.30 -14.10
CA VAL A 216 6.27 -11.72 -13.63
C VAL A 216 5.29 -11.77 -14.79
N ARG A 217 4.48 -12.84 -14.88
CA ARG A 217 3.32 -12.89 -15.77
C ARG A 217 2.04 -13.18 -14.99
N TYR A 218 1.02 -12.36 -15.20
CA TYR A 218 -0.33 -12.55 -14.67
C TYR A 218 -1.30 -12.77 -15.84
N ASN A 219 -1.96 -13.92 -15.89
CA ASN A 219 -2.88 -14.34 -16.96
C ASN A 219 -2.28 -14.12 -18.38
N ASN A 220 -1.08 -14.69 -18.59
CA ASN A 220 -0.27 -14.61 -19.81
C ASN A 220 0.16 -13.18 -20.24
N ARG A 221 0.03 -12.17 -19.36
CA ARG A 221 0.55 -10.81 -19.59
C ARG A 221 1.72 -10.54 -18.66
N VAL A 222 2.83 -10.02 -19.19
CA VAL A 222 3.92 -9.51 -18.35
C VAL A 222 3.39 -8.30 -17.57
N VAL A 223 3.62 -8.29 -16.25
CA VAL A 223 3.27 -7.18 -15.35
C VAL A 223 4.55 -6.71 -14.65
N GLN A 224 4.59 -5.41 -14.32
CA GLN A 224 5.69 -4.83 -13.56
C GLN A 224 5.25 -4.61 -12.11
N PRO A 225 5.94 -5.18 -11.10
CA PRO A 225 5.70 -4.85 -9.70
C PRO A 225 6.09 -3.39 -9.40
N PRO A 226 5.35 -2.65 -8.55
CA PRO A 226 4.14 -3.07 -7.84
C PRO A 226 2.90 -3.15 -8.75
N TYR A 227 2.15 -4.24 -8.63
CA TYR A 227 0.94 -4.51 -9.39
C TYR A 227 -0.19 -4.94 -8.45
N SER A 228 -1.37 -4.33 -8.60
CA SER A 228 -2.59 -4.74 -7.90
C SER A 228 -3.60 -5.26 -8.93
N SER A 229 -4.20 -6.42 -8.67
CA SER A 229 -5.31 -6.92 -9.49
C SER A 229 -6.64 -6.27 -9.08
N THR A 230 -7.64 -6.34 -9.97
CA THR A 230 -9.04 -6.01 -9.63
C THR A 230 -9.71 -7.03 -8.68
N SER A 231 -9.03 -8.14 -8.36
CA SER A 231 -9.45 -9.14 -7.37
C SER A 231 -8.77 -8.98 -6.01
N GLY A 232 -8.02 -7.89 -5.78
CA GLY A 232 -7.38 -7.59 -4.49
C GLY A 232 -6.06 -8.31 -4.23
N ILE A 233 -5.47 -8.96 -5.24
CA ILE A 233 -4.14 -9.57 -5.14
C ILE A 233 -3.08 -8.49 -5.34
N LEU A 234 -2.04 -8.52 -4.51
CA LEU A 234 -0.86 -7.66 -4.66
C LEU A 234 0.34 -8.48 -5.16
N ILE A 235 1.16 -7.86 -6.00
CA ILE A 235 2.46 -8.36 -6.41
C ILE A 235 3.48 -7.22 -6.28
N PHE A 236 4.50 -7.39 -5.45
CA PHE A 236 5.51 -6.37 -5.19
C PHE A 236 6.92 -6.98 -5.10
N LYS A 237 7.95 -6.13 -5.02
CA LYS A 237 9.32 -6.55 -4.70
C LYS A 237 9.61 -6.27 -3.23
N ARG A 238 10.26 -7.20 -2.55
CA ARG A 238 10.68 -7.08 -1.15
C ARG A 238 12.18 -7.38 -1.09
N GLY A 239 12.99 -6.33 -1.11
CA GLY A 239 14.42 -6.47 -1.34
C GLY A 239 14.70 -7.08 -2.72
N ALA A 240 15.40 -8.22 -2.76
CA ALA A 240 15.62 -8.99 -3.99
C ALA A 240 14.42 -9.88 -4.39
N GLU A 241 13.54 -10.22 -3.46
CA GLU A 241 12.44 -11.17 -3.68
C GLU A 241 11.29 -10.55 -4.48
N ILE A 242 10.57 -11.40 -5.21
CA ILE A 242 9.22 -11.08 -5.71
C ILE A 242 8.21 -11.75 -4.79
N VAL A 243 7.22 -10.96 -4.35
CA VAL A 243 6.19 -11.38 -3.39
C VAL A 243 4.82 -11.33 -4.07
N PHE A 244 4.09 -12.43 -3.96
CA PHE A 244 2.63 -12.47 -4.12
C PHE A 244 2.00 -12.36 -2.74
N GLU A 245 0.94 -11.58 -2.62
CA GLU A 245 0.12 -11.49 -1.41
C GLU A 245 -1.37 -11.65 -1.79
N GLY A 246 -2.00 -12.66 -1.18
CA GLY A 246 -3.41 -12.99 -1.37
C GLY A 246 -4.35 -12.14 -0.52
N THR A 247 -5.66 -12.23 -0.82
CA THR A 247 -6.72 -11.54 -0.06
C THR A 247 -6.98 -12.13 1.33
N ASP A 248 -6.26 -13.20 1.66
CA ASP A 248 -6.22 -13.98 2.90
C ASP A 248 -4.91 -13.76 3.69
N GLU A 249 -4.10 -12.78 3.29
CA GLU A 249 -2.77 -12.47 3.84
C GLU A 249 -1.72 -13.59 3.62
N THR A 250 -2.03 -14.65 2.86
CA THR A 250 -1.02 -15.65 2.45
C THR A 250 -0.02 -15.00 1.51
N ARG A 251 1.27 -15.15 1.83
CA ARG A 251 2.39 -14.59 1.06
C ARG A 251 3.25 -15.69 0.45
N VAL A 252 3.70 -15.49 -0.79
CA VAL A 252 4.63 -16.38 -1.50
C VAL A 252 5.79 -15.55 -2.01
N PHE A 253 6.99 -15.88 -1.54
CA PHE A 253 8.24 -15.19 -1.84
C PHE A 253 9.09 -16.07 -2.77
N PHE A 254 9.73 -15.44 -3.76
CA PHE A 254 10.65 -16.11 -4.69
C PHE A 254 11.92 -15.28 -4.88
N ASP A 255 13.08 -15.93 -4.73
CA ASP A 255 14.41 -15.31 -4.79
C ASP A 255 14.90 -14.94 -6.20
N GLY A 256 14.13 -15.27 -7.25
CA GLY A 256 14.50 -15.08 -8.66
C GLY A 256 15.42 -16.16 -9.24
N ILE A 257 15.77 -17.19 -8.45
CA ILE A 257 16.76 -18.23 -8.76
C ILE A 257 16.15 -19.62 -8.54
N ASN A 258 15.91 -20.05 -7.30
CA ASN A 258 15.49 -21.41 -6.92
C ASN A 258 14.78 -21.49 -5.55
N GLY A 259 14.99 -20.53 -4.64
CA GLY A 259 14.40 -20.50 -3.31
C GLY A 259 12.95 -20.01 -3.30
N VAL A 260 12.09 -20.69 -2.53
CA VAL A 260 10.67 -20.35 -2.39
C VAL A 260 10.29 -20.39 -0.91
N SER A 261 9.71 -19.31 -0.39
CA SER A 261 9.10 -19.28 0.94
C SER A 261 7.59 -19.09 0.81
N ILE A 262 6.81 -19.78 1.65
CA ILE A 262 5.34 -19.67 1.70
C ILE A 262 4.94 -19.39 3.16
N GLU A 263 4.32 -18.24 3.39
CA GLU A 263 3.86 -17.77 4.70
C GLU A 263 2.33 -17.79 4.73
N VAL A 264 1.75 -18.50 5.71
CA VAL A 264 0.31 -18.76 5.79
C VAL A 264 -0.28 -18.30 7.13
N ASN A 265 -1.37 -17.54 7.05
CA ASN A 265 -2.12 -17.09 8.22
C ASN A 265 -2.67 -18.30 9.02
N ARG A 266 -2.72 -18.18 10.36
CA ARG A 266 -3.26 -19.21 11.28
C ARG A 266 -4.66 -19.75 10.94
N ILE A 267 -5.45 -19.11 10.09
CA ILE A 267 -6.70 -19.72 9.58
C ILE A 267 -6.48 -21.10 8.93
N TYR A 268 -5.31 -21.36 8.34
CA TYR A 268 -4.98 -22.64 7.71
C TYR A 268 -4.54 -23.75 8.68
N GLN A 269 -4.42 -23.41 9.97
CA GLN A 269 -4.20 -24.34 11.07
C GLN A 269 -5.53 -24.93 11.62
N ALA A 270 -6.67 -24.49 11.08
CA ALA A 270 -7.99 -24.90 11.54
C ALA A 270 -8.32 -26.34 11.11
N ALA A 271 -8.52 -27.23 12.08
CA ALA A 271 -8.99 -28.60 11.86
C ALA A 271 -10.49 -28.71 11.45
N ASP A 272 -11.00 -27.73 10.70
CA ASP A 272 -12.38 -27.72 10.17
C ASP A 272 -12.53 -28.46 8.84
N GLY A 273 -11.41 -28.73 8.15
CA GLY A 273 -11.37 -29.39 6.84
C GLY A 273 -11.82 -28.53 5.65
N VAL A 274 -12.18 -27.27 5.90
CA VAL A 274 -12.45 -26.22 4.92
C VAL A 274 -11.16 -25.49 4.58
N HIS A 275 -10.39 -25.09 5.62
CA HIS A 275 -9.11 -24.38 5.52
C HIS A 275 -7.93 -25.32 5.78
N SER A 276 -7.64 -26.24 4.86
CA SER A 276 -6.58 -27.26 5.05
C SER A 276 -5.52 -27.24 3.95
N LEU A 277 -4.25 -27.29 4.35
CA LEU A 277 -3.09 -27.36 3.45
C LEU A 277 -2.69 -28.80 3.14
N ARG A 278 -2.11 -29.00 1.95
CA ARG A 278 -1.47 -30.26 1.52
C ARG A 278 -0.37 -29.99 0.49
N GLY A 279 0.70 -30.77 0.51
CA GLY A 279 1.73 -30.73 -0.53
C GLY A 279 3.05 -31.33 -0.04
N LEU A 280 4.17 -30.76 -0.51
CA LEU A 280 5.48 -31.00 0.10
C LEU A 280 5.71 -30.16 1.36
N CYS A 281 5.01 -29.02 1.51
CA CYS A 281 5.06 -28.17 2.68
C CYS A 281 4.35 -28.74 3.93
N GLY A 282 3.80 -29.96 3.87
CA GLY A 282 3.08 -30.57 4.99
C GLY A 282 1.59 -30.23 5.01
N ASN A 283 0.99 -30.19 6.21
CA ASN A 283 -0.44 -29.88 6.40
C ASN A 283 -0.77 -28.76 7.41
N TYR A 284 0.20 -28.31 8.23
CA TYR A 284 0.08 -27.22 9.20
C TYR A 284 -0.85 -27.49 10.40
N ASP A 285 -0.75 -28.67 11.03
CA ASP A 285 -1.53 -29.03 12.22
C ASP A 285 -0.76 -28.96 13.56
N ASN A 286 0.49 -28.50 13.54
CA ASN A 286 1.52 -28.52 14.60
C ASN A 286 2.11 -29.90 14.92
N ASP A 287 1.85 -30.96 14.14
CA ASP A 287 2.48 -32.27 14.31
C ASP A 287 3.29 -32.69 13.08
N HIS A 288 4.49 -32.10 12.98
CA HIS A 288 5.55 -32.36 11.99
C HIS A 288 5.85 -33.85 11.70
N ARG A 289 5.46 -34.78 12.59
CA ARG A 289 5.64 -36.22 12.40
C ARG A 289 4.67 -36.81 11.38
N ASN A 290 3.58 -36.10 11.07
CA ASN A 290 2.52 -36.55 10.16
C ASN A 290 2.58 -35.90 8.77
N ASP A 291 3.35 -34.82 8.59
CA ASP A 291 3.48 -34.03 7.34
C ASP A 291 3.72 -34.83 6.07
N LEU A 292 4.42 -35.98 6.16
CA LEU A 292 4.69 -36.85 5.03
C LEU A 292 3.49 -37.73 4.62
N ASP A 293 2.30 -37.54 5.20
CA ASP A 293 1.11 -38.40 5.05
C ASP A 293 1.41 -39.90 5.37
N GLY A 294 2.45 -40.17 6.18
CA GLY A 294 2.96 -41.52 6.48
C GLY A 294 3.72 -42.20 5.32
N LEU A 295 4.10 -41.44 4.28
CA LEU A 295 4.83 -41.92 3.11
C LEU A 295 6.34 -41.74 3.25
N ALA A 296 7.13 -42.44 2.44
CA ALA A 296 8.52 -42.07 2.21
C ALA A 296 8.59 -40.79 1.35
N VAL A 297 9.63 -39.98 1.53
CA VAL A 297 9.82 -38.70 0.82
C VAL A 297 9.70 -38.83 -0.71
N ALA A 298 10.23 -39.91 -1.30
CA ALA A 298 10.14 -40.16 -2.73
C ALA A 298 8.71 -40.48 -3.21
N ASP A 299 7.91 -41.16 -2.39
CA ASP A 299 6.50 -41.46 -2.69
C ASP A 299 5.63 -40.20 -2.53
N LEU A 300 5.92 -39.35 -1.54
CA LEU A 300 5.29 -38.04 -1.35
C LEU A 300 5.58 -37.12 -2.56
N ALA A 301 6.84 -37.03 -2.99
CA ALA A 301 7.22 -36.30 -4.19
C ALA A 301 6.58 -36.90 -5.47
N GLY A 302 6.46 -38.23 -5.55
CA GLY A 302 5.74 -38.91 -6.63
C GLY A 302 4.24 -38.57 -6.67
N LYS A 303 3.61 -38.38 -5.50
CA LYS A 303 2.19 -38.04 -5.33
C LYS A 303 1.85 -36.59 -5.69
N TYR A 304 2.74 -35.64 -5.45
CA TYR A 304 2.53 -34.20 -5.72
C TYR A 304 3.17 -33.69 -7.03
N LYS A 305 3.79 -34.59 -7.80
CA LYS A 305 4.38 -34.32 -9.11
C LYS A 305 3.31 -34.27 -10.21
N PHE A 306 3.45 -33.31 -11.12
CA PHE A 306 2.59 -33.21 -12.31
C PHE A 306 2.90 -34.32 -13.34
N PRO A 307 1.90 -34.79 -14.11
CA PRO A 307 2.06 -35.87 -15.10
C PRO A 307 2.70 -35.43 -16.43
N GLU A 308 2.94 -34.13 -16.63
CA GLU A 308 3.38 -33.58 -17.91
C GLU A 308 4.92 -33.43 -18.01
N GLY A 309 5.44 -33.62 -19.23
CA GLY A 309 6.86 -33.44 -19.56
C GLY A 309 7.73 -34.70 -19.42
N ARG A 310 8.90 -34.68 -20.06
CA ARG A 310 9.92 -35.74 -19.96
C ARG A 310 10.75 -35.59 -18.68
N CYS A 311 10.10 -35.78 -17.53
CA CYS A 311 10.81 -36.03 -16.27
C CYS A 311 11.78 -37.21 -16.44
N GLN A 312 13.08 -36.97 -16.27
CA GLN A 312 14.07 -38.04 -16.28
C GLN A 312 13.94 -38.88 -15.00
N PRO A 313 14.22 -40.20 -15.04
CA PRO A 313 14.34 -41.01 -13.84
C PRO A 313 15.42 -40.45 -12.91
N MET A 314 15.18 -40.47 -11.60
CA MET A 314 16.19 -40.10 -10.61
C MET A 314 17.28 -41.17 -10.59
N ASP A 315 18.55 -40.78 -10.72
CA ASP A 315 19.64 -41.68 -10.33
C ASP A 315 19.64 -41.84 -8.81
N ALA A 316 19.82 -43.08 -8.33
CA ALA A 316 19.86 -43.40 -6.92
C ALA A 316 20.97 -42.63 -6.19
N GLN A 317 22.09 -42.32 -6.86
CA GLN A 317 23.18 -41.53 -6.28
C GLN A 317 22.72 -40.13 -5.86
N PHE A 318 21.71 -39.53 -6.51
CA PHE A 318 21.23 -38.20 -6.16
C PHE A 318 20.21 -38.20 -5.01
N ILE A 319 19.64 -39.36 -4.65
CA ILE A 319 18.68 -39.49 -3.53
C ILE A 319 19.42 -39.52 -2.18
N VAL A 320 20.62 -40.11 -2.14
CA VAL A 320 21.45 -40.24 -0.92
C VAL A 320 22.86 -39.69 -1.14
N PRO A 321 23.02 -38.44 -1.63
CA PRO A 321 24.22 -37.99 -2.33
C PRO A 321 25.49 -38.05 -1.50
N PHE A 322 25.42 -37.71 -0.21
CA PHE A 322 26.57 -37.80 0.70
C PHE A 322 27.17 -39.21 0.76
N SER A 323 26.33 -40.26 0.72
CA SER A 323 26.78 -41.66 0.77
C SER A 323 27.37 -42.18 -0.55
N SER A 324 27.15 -41.45 -1.65
CA SER A 324 27.71 -41.77 -2.98
C SER A 324 28.99 -40.99 -3.29
N LEU A 325 29.41 -40.09 -2.40
CA LEU A 325 30.72 -39.42 -2.45
C LEU A 325 31.85 -40.33 -1.96
N SER A 326 33.06 -40.13 -2.50
CA SER A 326 34.28 -40.71 -1.93
C SER A 326 34.64 -40.10 -0.57
N ASP A 327 35.42 -40.81 0.24
CA ASP A 327 35.79 -40.39 1.61
C ASP A 327 36.42 -38.98 1.66
N VAL A 328 37.19 -38.61 0.62
CA VAL A 328 37.80 -37.27 0.48
C VAL A 328 36.72 -36.21 0.31
N GLN A 329 35.81 -36.40 -0.64
CA GLN A 329 34.70 -35.48 -0.89
C GLN A 329 33.74 -35.39 0.31
N GLN A 330 33.48 -36.50 1.01
CA GLN A 330 32.74 -36.49 2.26
C GLN A 330 33.45 -35.69 3.37
N SER A 331 34.78 -35.68 3.39
CA SER A 331 35.58 -34.87 4.31
C SER A 331 35.54 -33.38 3.97
N GLU A 332 35.55 -33.04 2.67
CA GLU A 332 35.38 -31.68 2.16
C GLU A 332 33.99 -31.12 2.53
N VAL A 333 32.92 -31.87 2.27
CA VAL A 333 31.55 -31.52 2.68
C VAL A 333 31.43 -31.39 4.21
N ARG A 334 31.97 -32.35 4.97
CA ARG A 334 32.02 -32.28 6.43
C ARG A 334 32.79 -31.06 6.96
N THR A 335 33.77 -30.55 6.23
CA THR A 335 34.50 -29.35 6.63
C THR A 335 33.65 -28.11 6.37
N ALA A 336 33.25 -27.87 5.11
CA ALA A 336 32.51 -26.67 4.72
C ALA A 336 31.16 -26.51 5.48
N CYS A 337 30.44 -27.60 5.72
CA CYS A 337 29.18 -27.57 6.45
C CYS A 337 29.32 -27.48 7.98
N ASN A 338 30.53 -27.49 8.54
CA ASN A 338 30.74 -27.30 9.98
C ASN A 338 31.06 -25.84 10.37
N ASP A 339 31.28 -24.95 9.40
CA ASP A 339 31.79 -23.61 9.69
C ASP A 339 30.70 -22.67 10.26
N PHE A 340 29.48 -22.61 9.71
CA PHE A 340 28.38 -21.81 10.29
C PHE A 340 27.95 -22.31 11.69
N ALA A 341 28.17 -23.59 12.00
CA ALA A 341 27.95 -24.16 13.33
C ALA A 341 29.00 -23.69 14.36
N ARG A 342 30.12 -23.09 13.90
CA ARG A 342 31.28 -22.69 14.73
C ARG A 342 31.58 -21.20 14.70
N ASP A 343 31.30 -20.50 13.61
CA ASP A 343 31.67 -19.11 13.38
C ASP A 343 31.19 -18.21 14.55
N PRO A 344 32.06 -17.36 15.15
CA PRO A 344 31.68 -16.46 16.23
C PRO A 344 30.50 -15.52 15.91
N ILE A 345 30.28 -15.14 14.65
CA ILE A 345 29.25 -14.17 14.26
C ILE A 345 27.83 -14.73 14.51
N PHE A 346 27.62 -16.01 14.22
CA PHE A 346 26.36 -16.71 14.43
C PHE A 346 26.17 -17.20 15.89
N LYS A 347 27.02 -16.78 16.84
CA LYS A 347 26.97 -17.27 18.23
C LYS A 347 25.65 -16.95 18.94
N GLU A 348 25.06 -15.78 18.74
CA GLU A 348 23.73 -15.48 19.32
C GLU A 348 22.64 -16.29 18.60
N CYS A 349 22.74 -16.43 17.27
CA CYS A 349 21.85 -17.24 16.44
C CYS A 349 21.67 -18.66 16.99
N ARG A 350 22.79 -19.35 17.22
CA ARG A 350 22.89 -20.71 17.77
C ARG A 350 22.40 -20.84 19.23
N SER A 351 21.93 -19.75 19.85
CA SER A 351 21.24 -19.76 21.14
C SER A 351 19.72 -19.58 21.05
N LYS A 352 19.19 -19.29 19.85
CA LYS A 352 17.76 -19.08 19.57
C LYS A 352 17.14 -20.12 18.61
N ILE A 353 17.92 -20.68 17.67
CA ILE A 353 17.42 -21.64 16.65
C ILE A 353 18.25 -22.93 16.61
N VAL A 354 17.63 -24.05 16.20
CA VAL A 354 18.28 -25.37 16.05
C VAL A 354 19.05 -25.42 14.72
N ILE A 355 20.19 -26.13 14.71
CA ILE A 355 21.20 -26.03 13.64
C ILE A 355 21.13 -27.24 12.70
N GLU A 356 20.70 -28.37 13.24
CA GLU A 356 20.60 -29.69 12.63
C GLU A 356 19.82 -29.73 11.30
N PRO A 357 18.71 -28.97 11.11
CA PRO A 357 18.10 -28.77 9.80
C PRO A 357 19.09 -28.25 8.74
N TYR A 358 19.74 -27.12 9.02
CA TYR A 358 20.65 -26.44 8.09
C TYR A 358 21.92 -27.26 7.82
N HIS A 359 22.40 -28.02 8.81
CA HIS A 359 23.50 -28.97 8.65
C HIS A 359 23.12 -30.09 7.68
N THR A 360 21.92 -30.65 7.84
CA THR A 360 21.36 -31.71 7.00
C THR A 360 21.09 -31.21 5.56
N SER A 361 20.58 -29.99 5.40
CA SER A 361 20.43 -29.31 4.11
C SER A 361 21.79 -29.05 3.44
N CYS A 362 22.79 -28.58 4.19
CA CYS A 362 24.13 -28.29 3.67
C CYS A 362 24.82 -29.55 3.14
N TRP A 363 24.81 -30.64 3.92
CA TRP A 363 25.42 -31.91 3.50
C TRP A 363 24.77 -32.43 2.22
N PHE A 364 23.44 -32.33 2.11
CA PHE A 364 22.72 -32.72 0.91
C PHE A 364 23.07 -31.83 -0.29
N SER A 365 22.96 -30.51 -0.15
CA SER A 365 23.21 -29.53 -1.22
C SER A 365 24.63 -29.65 -1.79
N MET A 366 25.65 -29.60 -0.91
CA MET A 366 27.04 -29.70 -1.30
C MET A 366 27.36 -31.04 -1.96
N SER A 367 26.80 -32.15 -1.45
CA SER A 367 27.03 -33.47 -2.05
C SER A 367 26.33 -33.64 -3.40
N LEU A 368 25.11 -33.13 -3.54
CA LEU A 368 24.33 -33.17 -4.77
C LEU A 368 25.04 -32.38 -5.87
N CYS A 369 25.58 -31.20 -5.54
CA CYS A 369 26.44 -30.42 -6.43
C CYS A 369 27.68 -31.21 -6.89
N ILE A 370 28.46 -31.77 -5.95
CA ILE A 370 29.71 -32.50 -6.28
C ILE A 370 29.43 -33.68 -7.22
N LEU A 371 28.32 -34.41 -7.04
CA LEU A 371 27.90 -35.49 -7.94
C LEU A 371 27.39 -35.01 -9.30
N GLN A 372 26.93 -33.75 -9.41
CA GLN A 372 26.53 -33.13 -10.68
C GLN A 372 27.72 -32.49 -11.42
N GLY A 373 28.86 -32.30 -10.76
CA GLY A 373 30.02 -31.60 -11.32
C GLY A 373 29.80 -30.09 -11.52
N SER A 374 28.81 -29.51 -10.85
CA SER A 374 28.47 -28.09 -10.90
C SER A 374 29.30 -27.27 -9.89
N ARG A 375 29.13 -25.94 -9.91
CA ARG A 375 29.69 -25.06 -8.89
C ARG A 375 28.82 -25.11 -7.63
N CYS A 376 29.41 -25.41 -6.48
CA CYS A 376 28.65 -25.53 -5.24
C CYS A 376 28.46 -24.17 -4.58
N ASP A 377 27.19 -23.82 -4.34
CA ASP A 377 26.81 -22.61 -3.62
C ASP A 377 26.37 -22.95 -2.19
N ILE A 378 27.27 -22.68 -1.24
CA ILE A 378 26.96 -22.76 0.20
C ILE A 378 26.27 -21.48 0.72
N CYS A 379 26.26 -20.40 -0.06
CA CYS A 379 25.74 -19.10 0.38
C CYS A 379 24.22 -19.13 0.58
N SER A 380 23.50 -19.97 -0.18
CA SER A 380 22.07 -20.25 0.01
C SER A 380 21.75 -20.79 1.42
N ILE A 381 22.56 -21.70 1.96
CA ILE A 381 22.40 -22.24 3.34
C ILE A 381 22.61 -21.14 4.38
N TYR A 382 23.67 -20.34 4.22
CA TYR A 382 23.99 -19.26 5.15
C TYR A 382 22.91 -18.17 5.13
N ALA A 383 22.33 -17.88 3.96
CA ALA A 383 21.22 -16.94 3.82
C ALA A 383 19.94 -17.42 4.51
N GLU A 384 19.52 -18.68 4.32
CA GLU A 384 18.34 -19.23 5.02
C GLU A 384 18.54 -19.25 6.55
N PHE A 385 19.76 -19.54 7.00
CA PHE A 385 20.13 -19.49 8.41
C PHE A 385 20.12 -18.04 8.95
N SER A 386 20.68 -17.07 8.22
CA SER A 386 20.68 -15.64 8.62
C SER A 386 19.26 -15.05 8.62
N GLU A 387 18.42 -15.40 7.67
CA GLU A 387 17.03 -14.92 7.61
C GLU A 387 16.21 -15.52 8.76
N THR A 388 16.39 -16.81 9.06
CA THR A 388 15.75 -17.43 10.25
C THR A 388 16.27 -16.82 11.56
N CYS A 389 17.53 -16.38 11.57
CA CYS A 389 18.12 -15.58 12.65
C CYS A 389 17.40 -14.23 12.84
N ALA A 390 17.23 -13.48 11.74
CA ALA A 390 16.57 -12.19 11.70
C ALA A 390 15.10 -12.31 12.14
N ARG A 391 14.40 -13.38 11.75
CA ARG A 391 13.05 -13.75 12.24
C ARG A 391 12.99 -13.91 13.77
N HIS A 392 14.06 -14.41 14.40
CA HIS A 392 14.24 -14.51 15.86
C HIS A 392 14.88 -13.26 16.51
N GLY A 393 14.98 -12.15 15.77
CA GLY A 393 15.54 -10.88 16.27
C GLY A 393 17.02 -10.98 16.56
N VAL A 394 17.79 -11.51 15.60
CA VAL A 394 19.25 -11.48 15.55
C VAL A 394 19.65 -11.23 14.09
N ASP A 395 19.93 -9.99 13.76
CA ASP A 395 20.39 -9.62 12.42
C ASP A 395 21.92 -9.78 12.37
N VAL A 396 22.44 -10.41 11.31
CA VAL A 396 23.85 -10.87 11.24
C VAL A 396 24.47 -10.50 9.90
N GLU A 397 25.45 -9.59 9.90
CA GLU A 397 26.19 -9.19 8.69
C GLU A 397 27.33 -10.19 8.39
N TRP A 398 26.98 -11.35 7.81
CA TRP A 398 27.89 -12.50 7.64
C TRP A 398 28.65 -12.56 6.31
N ARG A 399 28.28 -11.75 5.32
CA ARG A 399 28.96 -11.69 4.01
C ARG A 399 30.23 -10.84 4.08
N SER A 400 31.16 -11.12 3.17
CA SER A 400 32.39 -10.34 2.99
C SER A 400 32.91 -10.47 1.56
N GLU A 401 33.82 -9.56 1.15
CA GLU A 401 34.59 -9.64 -0.10
C GLU A 401 35.15 -11.06 -0.40
N SER A 402 35.55 -11.78 0.65
CA SER A 402 36.12 -13.13 0.57
C SER A 402 35.10 -14.27 0.68
N PHE A 403 33.86 -14.00 1.10
CA PHE A 403 32.86 -15.02 1.39
C PHE A 403 31.45 -14.53 1.07
N CYS A 404 30.84 -15.13 0.04
CA CYS A 404 29.44 -14.88 -0.35
C CYS A 404 29.08 -13.40 -0.65
N HIS A 405 30.06 -12.60 -1.07
CA HIS A 405 29.90 -11.23 -1.57
C HIS A 405 28.78 -11.12 -2.62
N ILE A 406 28.03 -10.01 -2.59
CA ILE A 406 27.03 -9.65 -3.59
C ILE A 406 27.40 -8.29 -4.18
N GLU A 407 27.70 -8.28 -5.48
CA GLU A 407 27.90 -7.04 -6.24
C GLU A 407 26.54 -6.39 -6.51
N CYS A 408 26.31 -5.20 -5.95
CA CYS A 408 25.13 -4.39 -6.23
C CYS A 408 25.41 -3.38 -7.36
N SER A 409 24.51 -3.31 -8.34
CA SER A 409 24.61 -2.40 -9.49
C SER A 409 24.29 -0.94 -9.11
N ASN A 410 24.61 -0.01 -10.03
CA ASN A 410 24.07 1.35 -10.08
C ASN A 410 24.22 2.19 -8.79
N GLY A 411 25.30 1.96 -8.03
CA GLY A 411 25.60 2.71 -6.80
C GLY A 411 24.77 2.30 -5.58
N MET A 412 24.09 1.15 -5.63
CA MET A 412 23.52 0.51 -4.44
C MET A 412 24.61 -0.24 -3.64
N GLU A 413 24.40 -0.38 -2.35
CA GLU A 413 25.22 -1.19 -1.41
C GLU A 413 24.36 -2.34 -0.87
N TYR A 414 24.97 -3.50 -0.58
CA TYR A 414 24.25 -4.64 0.00
C TYR A 414 24.17 -4.54 1.53
N VAL A 415 23.03 -4.91 2.10
CA VAL A 415 22.80 -5.06 3.55
C VAL A 415 21.96 -6.30 3.83
N GLU A 416 22.25 -7.04 4.92
CA GLU A 416 21.43 -8.19 5.33
C GLU A 416 20.09 -7.76 5.95
N CYS A 417 20.04 -6.58 6.59
CA CYS A 417 18.81 -6.02 7.20
C CYS A 417 18.49 -4.62 6.63
N GLY A 418 18.13 -4.56 5.34
CA GLY A 418 17.68 -3.34 4.66
C GLY A 418 16.18 -3.07 4.79
N THR A 419 15.72 -1.85 4.54
CA THR A 419 14.27 -1.53 4.53
C THR A 419 13.54 -2.29 3.42
N ALA A 420 12.46 -3.00 3.74
CA ALA A 420 11.63 -3.68 2.74
C ALA A 420 11.03 -2.71 1.71
N CYS A 421 10.80 -1.45 2.11
CA CYS A 421 10.37 -0.37 1.22
C CYS A 421 11.60 0.44 0.75
N PRO A 422 12.03 0.35 -0.52
CA PRO A 422 13.18 1.12 -1.02
C PRO A 422 12.84 2.62 -1.08
N ARG A 423 13.83 3.47 -0.80
CA ARG A 423 13.67 4.93 -0.78
C ARG A 423 13.87 5.49 -2.19
N THR A 424 12.78 5.85 -2.87
CA THR A 424 12.78 6.42 -4.23
C THR A 424 12.63 7.94 -4.19
N CYS A 425 12.93 8.63 -5.30
CA CYS A 425 12.62 10.05 -5.44
C CYS A 425 11.11 10.33 -5.34
N GLU A 426 10.25 9.41 -5.80
CA GLU A 426 8.79 9.51 -5.72
C GLU A 426 8.27 9.33 -4.28
N ASN A 427 8.81 8.35 -3.53
CA ASN A 427 8.31 7.98 -2.21
C ASN A 427 9.07 8.62 -1.03
N MET A 428 9.97 9.58 -1.31
CA MET A 428 10.88 10.24 -0.37
C MET A 428 10.25 10.64 0.98
N PHE A 429 8.99 11.07 0.95
CA PHE A 429 8.24 11.56 2.12
C PHE A 429 7.24 10.55 2.71
N TYR A 430 7.02 9.42 2.03
CA TYR A 430 6.08 8.35 2.46
C TYR A 430 6.76 7.23 3.26
N SER A 431 8.09 7.25 3.38
CA SER A 431 8.90 6.22 4.06
C SER A 431 8.72 6.12 5.59
N ALA A 432 7.72 6.77 6.18
CA ALA A 432 7.44 6.75 7.62
C ALA A 432 6.71 5.48 8.09
N ASP A 433 5.82 4.92 7.26
CA ASP A 433 4.90 3.83 7.64
C ASP A 433 5.29 2.45 7.04
N CYS A 434 6.58 2.23 6.75
CA CYS A 434 7.07 0.91 6.35
C CYS A 434 7.15 -0.02 7.59
N ALA A 435 6.02 -0.63 7.95
CA ALA A 435 5.92 -1.55 9.10
C ALA A 435 6.48 -2.97 8.84
N GLU A 436 6.94 -3.24 7.62
CA GLU A 436 7.53 -4.52 7.21
C GLU A 436 8.88 -4.80 7.87
N ARG A 437 9.16 -6.09 8.13
CA ARG A 437 10.47 -6.52 8.66
C ARG A 437 11.56 -6.27 7.62
N CYS A 438 12.75 -5.88 8.08
CA CYS A 438 13.92 -5.71 7.21
C CYS A 438 14.26 -7.00 6.44
N VAL A 439 14.92 -6.83 5.28
CA VAL A 439 15.26 -7.92 4.35
C VAL A 439 16.64 -7.74 3.71
N PRO A 440 17.30 -8.85 3.33
CA PRO A 440 18.57 -8.80 2.61
C PRO A 440 18.38 -8.16 1.22
N SER A 441 19.12 -7.10 0.91
CA SER A 441 18.85 -6.28 -0.28
C SER A 441 19.99 -5.34 -0.70
N CYS A 442 20.04 -5.03 -1.99
CA CYS A 442 20.77 -3.87 -2.52
C CYS A 442 19.95 -2.60 -2.27
N GLN A 443 20.54 -1.59 -1.63
CA GLN A 443 19.86 -0.35 -1.24
C GLN A 443 20.70 0.89 -1.58
N CYS A 444 20.04 2.04 -1.74
CA CYS A 444 20.74 3.30 -1.94
C CYS A 444 21.44 3.78 -0.64
N PRO A 445 22.74 4.13 -0.69
CA PRO A 445 23.50 4.61 0.47
C PRO A 445 22.87 5.84 1.13
N TYR A 446 23.14 6.01 2.43
CA TYR A 446 22.53 7.08 3.23
C TYR A 446 22.72 8.48 2.60
N GLY A 447 21.59 9.14 2.30
CA GLY A 447 21.54 10.45 1.64
C GLY A 447 21.21 10.40 0.15
N THR A 448 21.24 9.21 -0.47
CA THR A 448 20.79 8.98 -1.85
C THR A 448 19.43 8.28 -1.91
N TYR A 449 18.78 8.41 -3.06
CA TYR A 449 17.42 7.94 -3.36
C TYR A 449 17.41 7.30 -4.74
N LEU A 450 16.58 6.27 -4.92
CA LEU A 450 16.46 5.54 -6.17
C LEU A 450 15.63 6.33 -7.19
N ASP A 451 16.20 6.57 -8.37
CA ASP A 451 15.54 7.12 -9.56
C ASP A 451 15.71 6.12 -10.72
N GLY A 452 14.60 5.51 -11.14
CA GLY A 452 14.62 4.32 -12.00
C GLY A 452 15.38 3.16 -11.36
N GLU A 453 16.63 2.96 -11.78
CA GLU A 453 17.56 1.95 -11.21
C GLU A 453 18.81 2.57 -10.56
N LEU A 454 18.96 3.90 -10.52
CA LEU A 454 20.18 4.60 -10.10
C LEU A 454 19.99 5.31 -8.76
N CYS A 455 20.98 5.20 -7.86
CA CYS A 455 20.99 5.98 -6.62
C CYS A 455 21.54 7.39 -6.85
N ILE A 456 20.71 8.41 -6.68
CA ILE A 456 21.07 9.83 -6.88
C ILE A 456 20.91 10.64 -5.58
N PRO A 457 21.64 11.76 -5.40
CA PRO A 457 21.44 12.66 -4.27
C PRO A 457 20.03 13.23 -4.24
N LYS A 458 19.51 13.51 -3.04
CA LYS A 458 18.18 14.11 -2.81
C LYS A 458 17.95 15.36 -3.66
N GLU A 459 18.96 16.20 -3.80
CA GLU A 459 18.93 17.47 -4.53
C GLU A 459 18.78 17.28 -6.04
N SER A 460 19.12 16.10 -6.56
CA SER A 460 19.03 15.73 -7.98
C SER A 460 17.69 15.08 -8.37
N CYS A 461 16.85 14.70 -7.40
CA CYS A 461 15.58 14.02 -7.67
C CYS A 461 14.68 14.82 -8.62
N PRO A 462 14.23 14.23 -9.75
CA PRO A 462 13.38 14.90 -10.73
C PRO A 462 11.93 15.02 -10.23
N CYS A 463 11.20 16.00 -10.76
CA CYS A 463 9.81 16.26 -10.45
C CYS A 463 8.90 15.68 -11.54
N LEU A 464 7.82 15.00 -11.14
CA LEU A 464 6.83 14.45 -12.05
C LEU A 464 5.67 15.42 -12.24
N GLN A 465 5.29 15.70 -13.49
CA GLN A 465 4.09 16.43 -13.84
C GLN A 465 3.42 15.79 -15.06
N ALA A 466 2.14 15.42 -14.94
CA ALA A 466 1.37 14.74 -16.00
C ALA A 466 2.07 13.48 -16.59
N SER A 467 2.77 12.72 -15.73
CA SER A 467 3.60 11.55 -16.08
C SER A 467 4.84 11.83 -16.94
N GLU A 468 5.22 13.09 -17.12
CA GLU A 468 6.52 13.51 -17.66
C GLU A 468 7.48 13.88 -16.50
N SER A 469 8.77 13.55 -16.65
CA SER A 469 9.80 13.73 -15.62
C SER A 469 10.71 14.91 -15.97
N PHE A 470 10.83 15.86 -15.04
CA PHE A 470 11.56 17.12 -15.21
C PHE A 470 12.76 17.19 -14.26
N PRO A 471 13.96 17.55 -14.74
CA PRO A 471 15.16 17.54 -13.93
C PRO A 471 15.14 18.59 -12.82
N ALA A 472 15.87 18.34 -11.73
CA ALA A 472 16.10 19.33 -10.68
C ALA A 472 16.64 20.66 -11.27
N GLY A 473 16.08 21.78 -10.80
CA GLY A 473 16.32 23.12 -11.33
C GLY A 473 15.45 23.53 -12.52
N ALA A 474 14.63 22.64 -13.10
CA ALA A 474 13.67 23.00 -14.15
C ALA A 474 12.62 24.00 -13.63
N ILE A 475 12.25 24.98 -14.46
CA ILE A 475 11.10 25.86 -14.21
C ILE A 475 9.85 25.21 -14.80
N MET A 476 8.88 24.91 -13.95
CA MET A 476 7.64 24.19 -14.25
C MET A 476 6.43 25.06 -13.94
N LYS A 477 5.27 24.76 -14.54
CA LYS A 477 4.05 25.56 -14.36
C LYS A 477 3.01 24.85 -13.52
N ASP A 478 2.64 25.45 -12.39
CA ASP A 478 1.58 25.01 -11.51
C ASP A 478 0.38 25.97 -11.62
N GLY A 479 -0.58 25.60 -12.48
CA GLY A 479 -1.65 26.50 -12.90
C GLY A 479 -1.09 27.73 -13.60
N CYS A 480 -1.22 28.91 -12.97
CA CYS A 480 -0.59 30.14 -13.45
C CYS A 480 0.83 30.38 -12.91
N ARG A 481 1.23 29.67 -11.85
CA ARG A 481 2.47 29.91 -11.11
C ARG A 481 3.65 29.28 -11.82
N GLU A 482 4.81 29.89 -11.68
CA GLU A 482 6.08 29.31 -12.13
C GLU A 482 6.84 28.85 -10.88
N CYS A 483 7.19 27.57 -10.82
CA CYS A 483 7.85 26.90 -9.72
C CYS A 483 9.17 26.30 -10.18
N VAL A 484 10.13 26.11 -9.27
CA VAL A 484 11.39 25.40 -9.56
C VAL A 484 11.31 23.98 -9.01
N CYS A 485 11.65 23.00 -9.84
CA CYS A 485 11.82 21.62 -9.38
C CYS A 485 13.00 21.53 -8.41
N MET A 486 12.76 21.08 -7.17
CA MET A 486 13.80 20.85 -6.16
C MET A 486 13.40 19.68 -5.27
N GLU A 487 14.29 18.71 -5.12
CA GLU A 487 14.10 17.54 -4.24
C GLU A 487 12.84 16.72 -4.59
N GLY A 488 12.60 16.49 -5.89
CA GLY A 488 11.39 15.81 -6.40
C GLY A 488 10.08 16.60 -6.26
N MET A 489 10.14 17.84 -5.75
CA MET A 489 8.95 18.67 -5.49
C MET A 489 9.00 20.02 -6.20
N LEU A 490 7.82 20.57 -6.52
CA LEU A 490 7.71 21.97 -6.91
C LEU A 490 7.94 22.87 -5.69
N ARG A 491 9.00 23.67 -5.74
CA ARG A 491 9.40 24.63 -4.70
C ARG A 491 9.52 26.03 -5.30
N GLN A 492 9.70 27.03 -4.44
CA GLN A 492 9.98 28.43 -4.82
C GLN A 492 8.98 29.03 -5.83
N CYS A 493 7.72 28.59 -5.79
CA CYS A 493 6.66 29.06 -6.68
C CYS A 493 6.43 30.57 -6.57
N THR A 494 6.14 31.21 -7.70
CA THR A 494 5.76 32.64 -7.75
C THR A 494 4.52 32.91 -6.88
N THR A 495 4.58 33.94 -6.05
CA THR A 495 3.55 34.26 -5.05
C THR A 495 2.44 35.18 -5.58
N HIS A 496 2.31 35.33 -6.88
CA HIS A 496 1.20 36.07 -7.49
C HIS A 496 -0.06 35.21 -7.47
N ALA A 497 -1.20 35.81 -7.15
CA ALA A 497 -2.48 35.11 -7.23
C ALA A 497 -2.80 34.74 -8.68
N CYS A 498 -3.46 33.61 -8.91
CA CYS A 498 -3.96 33.24 -10.22
C CYS A 498 -5.31 33.91 -10.51
N PRO A 499 -5.60 34.30 -11.76
CA PRO A 499 -6.96 34.57 -12.19
C PRO A 499 -7.88 33.38 -11.89
N ALA A 500 -9.07 33.66 -11.37
CA ALA A 500 -10.03 32.64 -10.93
C ALA A 500 -11.37 32.77 -11.67
N THR A 501 -12.16 31.69 -11.70
CA THR A 501 -13.51 31.68 -12.28
C THR A 501 -14.50 31.12 -11.26
N CYS A 502 -15.39 31.97 -10.75
CA CYS A 502 -16.63 31.53 -10.16
C CYS A 502 -17.56 31.01 -11.27
N SER A 503 -18.21 29.86 -11.06
CA SER A 503 -19.11 29.27 -12.05
C SER A 503 -20.46 28.88 -11.44
N ILE A 504 -21.54 29.27 -12.12
CA ILE A 504 -22.91 28.92 -11.77
C ILE A 504 -23.49 28.08 -12.90
N LEU A 505 -24.01 26.90 -12.57
CA LEU A 505 -24.59 25.93 -13.50
C LEU A 505 -26.05 25.68 -13.11
N GLY A 506 -26.96 25.69 -14.08
CA GLY A 506 -28.39 25.48 -13.83
C GLY A 506 -29.04 26.56 -12.95
N GLY A 507 -28.37 27.70 -12.75
CA GLY A 507 -28.80 28.76 -11.84
C GLY A 507 -28.79 28.38 -10.34
N HIS A 508 -28.33 27.18 -9.97
CA HIS A 508 -28.43 26.64 -8.60
C HIS A 508 -27.13 26.02 -8.08
N ALA A 509 -26.30 25.41 -8.94
CA ALA A 509 -25.04 24.79 -8.55
C ALA A 509 -23.86 25.76 -8.71
N PHE A 510 -23.20 26.09 -7.59
CA PHE A 510 -22.16 27.10 -7.49
C PHE A 510 -20.77 26.47 -7.31
N ARG A 511 -19.77 27.13 -7.87
CA ARG A 511 -18.35 27.01 -7.51
C ARG A 511 -17.79 28.41 -7.30
N THR A 512 -17.19 28.66 -6.14
CA THR A 512 -16.52 29.93 -5.79
C THR A 512 -15.21 30.12 -6.56
N PHE A 513 -14.59 31.30 -6.42
CA PHE A 513 -13.27 31.56 -6.98
C PHE A 513 -12.21 30.60 -6.45
N ASP A 514 -12.25 30.26 -5.15
CA ASP A 514 -11.24 29.43 -4.48
C ASP A 514 -11.60 27.93 -4.45
N GLY A 515 -12.80 27.57 -4.93
CA GLY A 515 -13.15 26.21 -5.34
C GLY A 515 -14.22 25.51 -4.51
N SER A 516 -14.72 26.13 -3.44
CA SER A 516 -15.90 25.64 -2.70
C SER A 516 -17.08 25.42 -3.62
N ARG A 517 -17.85 24.35 -3.37
CA ARG A 517 -19.06 24.03 -4.12
C ARG A 517 -20.25 23.88 -3.19
N TYR A 518 -21.39 24.37 -3.63
CA TYR A 518 -22.67 24.29 -2.93
C TYR A 518 -23.82 24.48 -3.92
N GLU A 519 -25.03 24.13 -3.49
CA GLU A 519 -26.26 24.28 -4.28
C GLU A 519 -27.28 25.12 -3.50
N PHE A 520 -28.05 25.98 -4.18
CA PHE A 520 -29.21 26.65 -3.57
C PHE A 520 -30.30 27.08 -4.57
N ASP A 521 -31.55 26.90 -4.17
CA ASP A 521 -32.74 27.32 -4.91
C ASP A 521 -33.56 28.37 -4.16
N GLY A 522 -32.94 29.54 -4.01
CA GLY A 522 -33.61 30.76 -3.58
C GLY A 522 -34.06 31.64 -4.75
N LYS A 523 -34.98 32.57 -4.51
CA LYS A 523 -35.68 33.36 -5.55
C LYS A 523 -35.48 34.89 -5.50
N CYS A 524 -34.62 35.37 -4.60
CA CYS A 524 -34.34 36.79 -4.45
C CYS A 524 -33.36 37.32 -5.52
N GLU A 525 -33.00 38.60 -5.40
CA GLU A 525 -31.79 39.12 -6.03
C GLU A 525 -30.62 38.91 -5.06
N TYR A 526 -29.49 38.38 -5.54
CA TYR A 526 -28.32 38.04 -4.74
C TYR A 526 -27.05 38.70 -5.24
N VAL A 527 -26.16 39.08 -4.32
CA VAL A 527 -24.82 39.58 -4.64
C VAL A 527 -23.90 38.41 -5.01
N LEU A 528 -23.52 38.30 -6.28
CA LEU A 528 -22.49 37.33 -6.71
C LEU A 528 -21.10 37.79 -6.28
N ALA A 529 -20.75 39.05 -6.56
CA ALA A 529 -19.51 39.68 -6.12
C ALA A 529 -19.66 41.21 -6.10
N GLN A 530 -19.13 41.85 -5.06
CA GLN A 530 -19.00 43.31 -4.92
C GLN A 530 -17.66 43.66 -4.27
N ASN A 531 -17.27 44.94 -4.29
CA ASN A 531 -16.08 45.42 -3.60
C ASN A 531 -16.19 45.33 -2.05
N LEU A 532 -15.11 44.86 -1.41
CA LEU A 532 -15.03 44.67 0.05
C LEU A 532 -14.88 46.01 0.81
N ASN A 533 -14.01 46.91 0.34
CA ASN A 533 -13.86 48.24 0.94
C ASN A 533 -14.88 49.20 0.32
N LYS A 534 -15.58 49.98 1.14
CA LYS A 534 -16.57 50.97 0.67
C LYS A 534 -15.95 52.23 0.06
N ASP A 535 -14.64 52.39 0.21
CA ASP A 535 -13.84 53.47 -0.37
C ASP A 535 -13.26 53.12 -1.75
N ASP A 536 -13.29 51.84 -2.15
CA ASP A 536 -12.95 51.41 -3.51
C ASP A 536 -14.06 51.82 -4.51
N PRO A 537 -13.76 52.01 -5.82
CA PRO A 537 -14.77 52.35 -6.82
C PRO A 537 -15.89 51.30 -6.88
N LEU A 538 -17.09 51.69 -6.46
CA LEU A 538 -18.21 50.77 -6.22
C LEU A 538 -18.56 49.96 -7.47
N PHE A 539 -18.49 48.64 -7.37
CA PHE A 539 -19.06 47.73 -8.38
C PHE A 539 -19.83 46.62 -7.68
N GLY A 540 -20.90 46.15 -8.34
CA GLY A 540 -21.71 45.05 -7.85
C GLY A 540 -22.22 44.21 -8.99
N ILE A 541 -22.08 42.90 -8.86
CA ILE A 541 -22.59 41.90 -9.80
C ILE A 541 -23.70 41.15 -9.07
N PHE A 542 -24.92 41.31 -9.54
CA PHE A 542 -26.14 40.79 -8.94
C PHE A 542 -26.78 39.73 -9.85
N MET A 543 -27.40 38.73 -9.24
CA MET A 543 -28.17 37.68 -9.91
C MET A 543 -29.61 37.72 -9.42
N ASP A 544 -30.55 38.03 -10.32
CA ASP A 544 -31.98 38.03 -10.01
C ASP A 544 -32.62 36.69 -10.41
N LYS A 545 -33.01 35.89 -9.40
CA LYS A 545 -33.80 34.66 -9.56
C LYS A 545 -35.31 34.90 -9.42
N SER A 546 -35.78 36.14 -9.21
CA SER A 546 -37.22 36.44 -9.02
C SER A 546 -38.04 36.27 -10.30
N VAL A 547 -37.38 36.27 -11.46
CA VAL A 547 -37.96 35.94 -12.77
C VAL A 547 -38.19 34.43 -12.99
N CYS A 548 -37.78 33.57 -12.07
CA CYS A 548 -37.89 32.11 -12.18
C CYS A 548 -39.10 31.51 -11.43
N ASP A 549 -39.79 30.56 -12.05
CA ASP A 549 -40.80 29.72 -11.40
C ASP A 549 -40.13 28.65 -10.52
N ASP A 550 -40.81 28.20 -9.44
CA ASP A 550 -40.33 27.20 -8.47
C ASP A 550 -40.01 25.82 -9.06
N LYS A 551 -40.32 25.62 -10.34
CA LYS A 551 -40.29 24.34 -11.03
C LYS A 551 -39.34 24.32 -12.22
N ASP A 552 -38.76 25.47 -12.57
CA ASP A 552 -37.90 25.60 -13.74
C ASP A 552 -36.42 25.65 -13.35
N LEU A 553 -35.83 24.46 -13.13
CA LEU A 553 -34.38 24.27 -12.95
C LEU A 553 -33.56 24.66 -14.20
N ASN A 554 -34.21 24.90 -15.35
CA ASN A 554 -33.59 25.40 -16.57
C ASN A 554 -33.67 26.94 -16.68
N CYS A 555 -34.33 27.64 -15.74
CA CYS A 555 -34.49 29.10 -15.77
C CYS A 555 -33.16 29.84 -15.72
N VAL A 556 -32.91 30.69 -16.72
CA VAL A 556 -31.71 31.54 -16.79
C VAL A 556 -31.96 32.85 -16.04
N PRO A 557 -31.29 33.10 -14.90
CA PRO A 557 -31.48 34.33 -14.13
C PRO A 557 -30.89 35.55 -14.85
N TYR A 558 -31.40 36.73 -14.52
CA TYR A 558 -30.84 37.98 -15.04
C TYR A 558 -29.56 38.32 -14.27
N ILE A 559 -28.57 38.89 -14.98
CA ILE A 559 -27.34 39.39 -14.37
C ILE A 559 -27.28 40.90 -14.51
N SER A 560 -27.24 41.59 -13.37
CA SER A 560 -27.13 43.05 -13.28
C SER A 560 -25.73 43.45 -12.84
N ILE A 561 -25.08 44.30 -13.63
CA ILE A 561 -23.69 44.72 -13.43
C ILE A 561 -23.68 46.23 -13.19
N MET A 562 -23.57 46.63 -11.93
CA MET A 562 -23.38 48.02 -11.53
C MET A 562 -21.90 48.38 -11.63
N VAL A 563 -21.58 49.45 -12.36
CA VAL A 563 -20.21 49.96 -12.53
C VAL A 563 -20.02 51.32 -11.83
N PRO A 564 -18.77 51.74 -11.52
CA PRO A 564 -18.50 52.92 -10.66
C PRO A 564 -19.03 54.28 -11.17
N ASP A 565 -19.44 54.41 -12.43
CA ASP A 565 -20.08 55.64 -12.94
C ASP A 565 -21.59 55.73 -12.62
N GLY A 566 -22.14 54.77 -11.86
CA GLY A 566 -23.56 54.70 -11.49
C GLY A 566 -24.49 54.21 -12.61
N THR A 567 -23.92 53.52 -13.61
CA THR A 567 -24.69 52.81 -14.65
C THR A 567 -24.84 51.34 -14.27
N THR A 568 -26.01 50.77 -14.55
CA THR A 568 -26.24 49.33 -14.47
C THR A 568 -26.45 48.74 -15.86
N TYR A 569 -25.78 47.63 -16.15
CA TYR A 569 -25.95 46.83 -17.36
C TYR A 569 -26.66 45.52 -16.98
N GLU A 570 -27.86 45.30 -17.50
CA GLU A 570 -28.72 44.16 -17.16
C GLU A 570 -28.83 43.21 -18.35
N LEU A 571 -28.48 41.93 -18.13
CA LEU A 571 -28.55 40.86 -19.12
C LEU A 571 -29.84 40.07 -18.90
N GLN A 572 -30.77 40.18 -19.86
CA GLN A 572 -32.10 39.57 -19.81
C GLN A 572 -32.21 38.34 -20.72
N THR A 573 -33.26 37.54 -20.52
CA THR A 573 -33.61 36.42 -21.42
C THR A 573 -33.77 36.86 -22.88
N ALA A 574 -33.62 35.91 -23.81
CA ALA A 574 -33.31 36.14 -25.23
C ALA A 574 -31.99 36.92 -25.51
N GLY A 575 -31.21 37.23 -24.47
CA GLY A 575 -29.91 37.89 -24.56
C GLY A 575 -29.99 39.38 -24.91
N ALA A 576 -31.14 40.01 -24.67
CA ALA A 576 -31.24 41.47 -24.67
C ALA A 576 -30.35 42.02 -23.54
N VAL A 577 -29.69 43.16 -23.78
CA VAL A 577 -28.89 43.85 -22.76
C VAL A 577 -29.44 45.24 -22.61
N GLN A 578 -29.98 45.54 -21.44
CA GLN A 578 -30.50 46.85 -21.08
C GLN A 578 -29.41 47.67 -20.39
N ILE A 579 -29.42 48.98 -20.59
CA ILE A 579 -28.64 49.94 -19.81
C ILE A 579 -29.61 50.83 -19.03
N SER A 580 -29.36 51.00 -17.74
CA SER A 580 -30.13 51.90 -16.87
C SER A 580 -29.18 52.81 -16.08
N LYS A 581 -29.62 54.03 -15.82
CA LYS A 581 -28.87 55.05 -15.07
C LYS A 581 -29.85 55.93 -14.30
N ALA A 582 -29.45 56.39 -13.11
CA ALA A 582 -30.33 57.17 -12.25
C ALA A 582 -30.93 58.39 -12.97
N ASN A 583 -32.26 58.54 -12.91
CA ASN A 583 -33.04 59.59 -13.57
C ASN A 583 -32.99 59.59 -15.11
N GLN A 584 -32.66 58.46 -15.75
CA GLN A 584 -32.70 58.27 -17.20
C GLN A 584 -33.59 57.07 -17.57
N PRO A 585 -34.26 57.08 -18.75
CA PRO A 585 -35.03 55.93 -19.20
C PRO A 585 -34.11 54.75 -19.55
N THR A 586 -34.52 53.53 -19.23
CA THR A 586 -33.85 52.30 -19.64
C THR A 586 -33.77 52.21 -21.17
N GLN A 587 -32.62 51.78 -21.70
CA GLN A 587 -32.38 51.66 -23.15
C GLN A 587 -31.82 50.27 -23.50
N GLU A 588 -32.31 49.68 -24.60
CA GLU A 588 -31.74 48.44 -25.13
C GLU A 588 -30.46 48.71 -25.93
N LEU A 589 -29.40 47.95 -25.65
CA LEU A 589 -28.10 48.05 -26.30
C LEU A 589 -28.04 47.19 -27.57
N LYS A 590 -27.65 47.81 -28.68
CA LYS A 590 -27.28 47.09 -29.91
C LYS A 590 -25.87 46.52 -29.74
N LEU A 591 -25.74 45.20 -29.90
CA LEU A 591 -24.46 44.49 -29.79
C LEU A 591 -23.79 44.31 -31.16
N PRO A 592 -22.44 44.31 -31.24
CA PRO A 592 -21.49 44.54 -30.15
C PRO A 592 -21.49 46.00 -29.68
N TYR A 593 -21.39 46.18 -28.37
CA TYR A 593 -21.35 47.49 -27.71
C TYR A 593 -19.99 47.70 -27.04
N SER A 594 -19.49 48.92 -27.08
CA SER A 594 -18.33 49.33 -26.29
C SER A 594 -18.49 50.78 -25.83
N LYS A 595 -18.19 51.04 -24.56
CA LYS A 595 -18.11 52.38 -23.98
C LYS A 595 -16.72 52.55 -23.41
N VAL A 596 -16.03 53.60 -23.83
CA VAL A 596 -14.82 54.12 -23.19
C VAL A 596 -15.21 55.47 -22.60
N ASP A 597 -15.04 55.64 -21.29
CA ASP A 597 -15.42 56.84 -20.56
C ASP A 597 -14.33 57.19 -19.55
N GLY A 598 -13.49 58.18 -19.90
CA GLY A 598 -12.23 58.44 -19.22
C GLY A 598 -11.36 57.18 -19.17
N ASP A 599 -11.10 56.70 -17.95
CA ASP A 599 -10.33 55.49 -17.68
C ASP A 599 -11.16 54.20 -17.57
N SER A 600 -12.49 54.24 -17.69
CA SER A 600 -13.34 53.05 -17.69
C SER A 600 -13.60 52.54 -19.11
N THR A 601 -13.48 51.22 -19.30
CA THR A 601 -13.85 50.55 -20.56
C THR A 601 -14.72 49.34 -20.25
N ILE A 602 -15.89 49.27 -20.89
CA ILE A 602 -16.75 48.09 -20.93
C ILE A 602 -16.95 47.66 -22.38
N THR A 603 -16.87 46.36 -22.66
CA THR A 603 -17.26 45.76 -23.94
C THR A 603 -18.32 44.69 -23.69
N VAL A 604 -19.37 44.68 -24.52
CA VAL A 604 -20.43 43.68 -24.49
C VAL A 604 -20.56 43.08 -25.88
N THR A 605 -20.27 41.79 -26.02
CA THR A 605 -20.27 41.08 -27.29
C THR A 605 -21.07 39.79 -27.21
N ARG A 606 -21.80 39.46 -28.28
CA ARG A 606 -22.46 38.16 -28.43
C ARG A 606 -21.51 37.22 -29.18
N ILE A 607 -20.89 36.29 -28.46
CA ILE A 607 -19.87 35.37 -29.01
C ILE A 607 -20.54 34.29 -29.87
N SER A 608 -21.72 33.84 -29.47
CA SER A 608 -22.50 32.83 -30.19
C SER A 608 -24.00 33.12 -30.06
N SER A 609 -24.84 32.31 -30.68
CA SER A 609 -26.30 32.37 -30.49
C SER A 609 -26.75 32.08 -29.04
N VAL A 610 -25.85 31.61 -28.17
CA VAL A 610 -26.16 31.25 -26.78
C VAL A 610 -25.29 31.93 -25.72
N VAL A 611 -24.14 32.55 -26.06
CA VAL A 611 -23.27 33.22 -25.07
C VAL A 611 -23.09 34.70 -25.37
N THR A 612 -23.33 35.53 -24.35
CA THR A 612 -22.97 36.95 -24.30
C THR A 612 -21.83 37.14 -23.29
N ARG A 613 -20.79 37.86 -23.69
CA ARG A 613 -19.64 38.23 -22.87
C ARG A 613 -19.71 39.71 -22.53
N VAL A 614 -19.50 40.04 -21.26
CA VAL A 614 -19.21 41.38 -20.77
C VAL A 614 -17.78 41.38 -20.23
N ALA A 615 -16.94 42.29 -20.70
CA ALA A 615 -15.60 42.47 -20.14
C ALA A 615 -15.42 43.91 -19.64
N LEU A 616 -14.80 44.03 -18.47
CA LEU A 616 -14.46 45.25 -17.75
C LEU A 616 -12.94 45.23 -17.48
N PRO A 617 -12.07 45.37 -18.49
CA PRO A 617 -10.65 45.01 -18.38
C PRO A 617 -9.91 45.81 -17.31
N LYS A 618 -10.35 47.05 -17.05
CA LYS A 618 -9.81 47.95 -16.03
C LYS A 618 -10.13 47.54 -14.58
N LEU A 619 -11.19 46.77 -14.37
CA LEU A 619 -11.51 46.16 -13.06
C LEU A 619 -10.97 44.72 -12.95
N GLY A 620 -10.43 44.15 -14.04
CA GLY A 620 -10.04 42.75 -14.09
C GLY A 620 -11.22 41.78 -14.11
N ILE A 621 -12.41 42.20 -14.54
CA ILE A 621 -13.65 41.40 -14.50
C ILE A 621 -14.07 40.98 -15.91
N GLU A 622 -14.47 39.72 -16.06
CA GLU A 622 -15.14 39.18 -17.24
C GLU A 622 -16.31 38.28 -16.85
N ILE A 623 -17.47 38.47 -17.48
CA ILE A 623 -18.66 37.64 -17.33
C ILE A 623 -19.00 37.01 -18.67
N MET A 624 -19.15 35.69 -18.71
CA MET A 624 -19.82 34.98 -19.80
C MET A 624 -21.16 34.45 -19.29
N TRP A 625 -22.25 35.01 -19.81
CA TRP A 625 -23.62 34.62 -19.51
C TRP A 625 -24.18 33.82 -20.68
N GLY A 626 -24.60 32.59 -20.41
CA GLY A 626 -25.15 31.66 -21.37
C GLY A 626 -26.66 31.52 -21.24
N SER A 627 -27.40 31.67 -22.35
CA SER A 627 -28.83 31.35 -22.44
C SER A 627 -29.13 29.84 -22.39
N ASP A 628 -28.11 29.01 -22.16
CA ASP A 628 -28.25 27.62 -21.71
C ASP A 628 -27.79 27.43 -20.25
N ASN A 629 -28.16 28.39 -19.39
CA ASN A 629 -28.06 28.40 -17.94
C ASN A 629 -26.66 28.09 -17.37
N ARG A 630 -25.65 28.75 -17.96
CA ARG A 630 -24.24 28.69 -17.50
C ARG A 630 -23.71 30.10 -17.37
N ILE A 631 -23.17 30.44 -16.21
CA ILE A 631 -22.63 31.76 -15.92
C ILE A 631 -21.22 31.58 -15.38
N TYR A 632 -20.25 32.20 -16.04
CA TYR A 632 -18.85 32.23 -15.60
C TYR A 632 -18.47 33.67 -15.28
N LEU A 633 -18.13 33.95 -14.02
CA LEU A 633 -17.54 35.20 -13.56
C LEU A 633 -16.05 34.94 -13.34
N SER A 634 -15.21 35.48 -14.23
CA SER A 634 -13.76 35.44 -14.13
C SER A 634 -13.21 36.76 -13.58
N VAL A 635 -12.20 36.66 -12.70
CA VAL A 635 -11.49 37.79 -12.08
C VAL A 635 -9.98 37.64 -12.25
N THR A 636 -9.28 38.75 -12.45
CA THR A 636 -7.80 38.78 -12.42
C THR A 636 -7.27 39.00 -11.01
N GLU A 637 -5.99 38.73 -10.81
CA GLU A 637 -5.24 38.86 -9.57
C GLU A 637 -5.31 40.26 -8.92
N HIS A 638 -5.74 41.28 -9.66
CA HIS A 638 -5.98 42.63 -9.14
C HIS A 638 -7.08 42.68 -8.06
N LEU A 639 -8.01 41.71 -8.06
CA LEU A 639 -9.15 41.63 -7.12
C LEU A 639 -8.93 40.67 -5.95
N PHE A 640 -7.76 40.02 -5.87
CA PHE A 640 -7.44 39.06 -4.82
C PHE A 640 -7.59 39.66 -3.41
N GLY A 641 -8.46 39.06 -2.59
CA GLY A 641 -8.81 39.52 -1.24
C GLY A 641 -9.55 40.86 -1.16
N LYS A 642 -10.10 41.39 -2.27
CA LYS A 642 -10.79 42.70 -2.33
C LYS A 642 -12.27 42.62 -2.68
N ILE A 643 -12.79 41.40 -2.86
CA ILE A 643 -14.17 41.15 -3.28
C ILE A 643 -14.84 40.22 -2.29
N HIS A 644 -16.16 40.24 -2.24
CA HIS A 644 -16.95 39.26 -1.50
C HIS A 644 -18.37 39.11 -2.09
N GLY A 645 -19.02 37.98 -1.83
CA GLY A 645 -20.37 37.65 -2.30
C GLY A 645 -20.57 36.13 -2.36
N LEU A 646 -21.61 35.68 -3.04
CA LEU A 646 -21.87 34.25 -3.28
C LEU A 646 -20.72 33.52 -4.02
N CYS A 647 -19.90 34.25 -4.78
CA CYS A 647 -18.72 33.69 -5.45
C CYS A 647 -17.49 33.49 -4.53
N GLY A 648 -17.60 33.77 -3.23
CA GLY A 648 -16.48 33.72 -2.29
C GLY A 648 -15.75 35.06 -2.17
N ASN A 649 -14.58 35.06 -1.53
CA ASN A 649 -13.77 36.27 -1.28
C ASN A 649 -12.48 36.35 -2.13
N PHE A 650 -12.13 35.27 -2.84
CA PHE A 650 -10.97 35.19 -3.73
C PHE A 650 -9.64 35.44 -3.00
N ASN A 651 -9.33 34.60 -2.00
CA ASN A 651 -8.11 34.64 -1.20
C ASN A 651 -7.28 33.32 -1.21
N GLN A 652 -7.69 32.32 -2.01
CA GLN A 652 -7.17 30.94 -2.07
C GLN A 652 -7.36 30.08 -0.79
N VAL A 653 -8.30 30.45 0.09
CA VAL A 653 -8.64 29.72 1.32
C VAL A 653 -10.09 29.22 1.25
N LEU A 654 -10.27 28.10 0.54
CA LEU A 654 -11.56 27.42 0.30
C LEU A 654 -12.46 27.36 1.56
N ASN A 655 -11.89 27.10 2.74
CA ASN A 655 -12.63 26.98 4.00
C ASN A 655 -13.20 28.30 4.58
N ASP A 656 -12.90 29.46 3.99
CA ASP A 656 -13.47 30.76 4.42
C ASP A 656 -14.33 31.47 3.35
N ASP A 657 -14.52 30.85 2.17
CA ASP A 657 -15.43 31.28 1.09
C ASP A 657 -16.82 31.69 1.59
N PHE A 658 -17.37 30.97 2.57
CA PHE A 658 -18.68 31.23 3.17
C PHE A 658 -18.64 32.38 4.20
N GLN A 659 -18.03 33.50 3.81
CA GLN A 659 -17.98 34.73 4.57
C GLN A 659 -19.29 35.52 4.43
N LEU A 660 -19.91 35.88 5.56
CA LEU A 660 -21.09 36.74 5.60
C LEU A 660 -20.69 38.21 5.34
N PRO A 661 -21.61 39.11 4.96
CA PRO A 661 -21.32 40.55 4.81
C PRO A 661 -20.79 41.25 6.08
N SER A 662 -20.93 40.60 7.25
CA SER A 662 -20.34 41.02 8.53
C SER A 662 -18.86 40.64 8.70
N GLY A 663 -18.24 39.95 7.74
CA GLY A 663 -16.86 39.47 7.78
C GLY A 663 -16.65 38.14 8.53
N SER A 664 -17.65 37.68 9.27
CA SER A 664 -17.68 36.38 9.97
C SER A 664 -18.01 35.23 9.00
N THR A 665 -17.39 34.06 9.16
CA THR A 665 -17.59 32.88 8.32
C THR A 665 -18.58 31.87 8.93
N VAL A 666 -19.16 31.00 8.10
CA VAL A 666 -20.01 29.87 8.52
C VAL A 666 -19.64 28.59 7.77
N ALA A 667 -19.78 27.42 8.40
CA ALA A 667 -19.39 26.14 7.80
C ALA A 667 -20.46 25.51 6.87
N VAL A 668 -21.61 26.17 6.66
CA VAL A 668 -22.80 25.59 6.02
C VAL A 668 -23.42 26.62 5.07
N ALA A 669 -23.52 26.27 3.78
CA ALA A 669 -23.92 27.19 2.71
C ALA A 669 -25.32 27.80 2.90
N GLN A 670 -26.29 27.04 3.42
CA GLN A 670 -27.65 27.50 3.70
C GLN A 670 -27.67 28.67 4.71
N ASN A 671 -26.71 28.73 5.64
CA ASN A 671 -26.58 29.85 6.59
C ASN A 671 -25.88 31.09 5.99
N PHE A 672 -25.30 30.96 4.79
CA PHE A 672 -24.54 31.99 4.07
C PHE A 672 -25.38 32.66 2.98
N VAL A 673 -26.10 31.88 2.17
CA VAL A 673 -26.88 32.37 1.01
C VAL A 673 -27.86 33.48 1.40
N GLY A 674 -28.72 33.23 2.39
CA GLY A 674 -29.73 34.18 2.86
C GLY A 674 -29.19 35.44 3.56
N LYS A 675 -27.86 35.65 3.58
CA LYS A 675 -27.22 36.92 3.98
C LYS A 675 -26.74 37.75 2.80
N TRP A 676 -26.78 37.21 1.58
CA TRP A 676 -26.35 37.87 0.35
C TRP A 676 -27.50 38.37 -0.52
N ILE A 677 -28.72 38.37 0.01
CA ILE A 677 -29.91 39.00 -0.58
C ILE A 677 -29.71 40.53 -0.66
N SER A 678 -29.80 41.12 -1.86
CA SER A 678 -29.72 42.57 -2.06
C SER A 678 -31.07 43.27 -1.92
N ASN A 679 -32.17 42.61 -2.27
CA ASN A 679 -33.52 43.18 -2.22
C ASN A 679 -34.22 42.91 -0.86
N ALA A 680 -34.11 43.86 0.07
CA ALA A 680 -34.63 43.81 1.45
C ALA A 680 -36.18 43.69 1.62
N LEU A 681 -36.91 43.37 0.53
CA LEU A 681 -38.33 43.01 0.52
C LEU A 681 -38.56 41.52 0.19
N CYS A 682 -37.49 40.76 -0.09
CA CYS A 682 -37.57 39.33 -0.36
C CYS A 682 -37.40 38.53 0.95
N GLU A 683 -38.35 37.64 1.22
CA GLU A 683 -38.24 36.63 2.27
C GLU A 683 -37.98 35.27 1.60
N GLU A 684 -36.91 34.58 1.99
CA GLU A 684 -36.64 33.23 1.50
C GLU A 684 -37.66 32.23 2.07
N THR A 685 -38.26 31.43 1.19
CA THR A 685 -39.07 30.28 1.59
C THR A 685 -38.19 29.11 2.00
N ASP A 686 -38.60 28.41 3.06
CA ASP A 686 -37.92 27.23 3.61
C ASP A 686 -37.50 26.22 2.51
N HIS A 687 -36.23 25.82 2.50
CA HIS A 687 -35.68 24.97 1.43
C HIS A 687 -36.40 23.62 1.42
N LYS A 688 -37.02 23.28 0.28
CA LYS A 688 -37.48 21.91 0.04
C LYS A 688 -36.32 21.08 -0.49
N ASP A 689 -35.95 20.05 0.25
CA ASP A 689 -35.10 18.97 -0.26
C ASP A 689 -35.68 18.46 -1.58
N SER A 690 -34.87 18.45 -2.64
CA SER A 690 -35.25 17.88 -3.92
C SER A 690 -35.25 16.35 -3.82
N ILE A 691 -36.30 15.71 -4.34
CA ILE A 691 -36.42 14.25 -4.27
C ILE A 691 -35.43 13.65 -5.28
N ASN A 692 -34.35 13.06 -4.78
CA ASN A 692 -33.41 12.31 -5.62
C ASN A 692 -34.07 11.03 -6.15
N PHE A 693 -34.56 11.05 -7.39
CA PHE A 693 -35.25 9.91 -7.99
C PHE A 693 -34.38 8.64 -8.10
N CYS A 694 -33.05 8.76 -8.06
CA CYS A 694 -32.15 7.60 -8.04
C CYS A 694 -32.09 6.89 -6.67
N GLU A 695 -32.43 7.57 -5.58
CA GLU A 695 -32.64 6.94 -4.27
C GLU A 695 -34.02 6.28 -4.17
N VAL A 696 -34.97 6.73 -5.00
CA VAL A 696 -36.34 6.18 -5.07
C VAL A 696 -36.43 4.98 -6.01
N GLU A 697 -35.75 5.01 -7.17
CA GLU A 697 -35.84 3.95 -8.18
C GLU A 697 -34.51 3.68 -8.92
N ASN A 698 -34.03 2.44 -8.79
CA ASN A 698 -32.80 1.90 -9.39
C ASN A 698 -32.72 2.05 -10.94
N SER A 699 -33.86 2.16 -11.65
CA SER A 699 -33.85 2.39 -13.10
C SER A 699 -33.27 3.77 -13.47
N PHE A 700 -33.54 4.80 -12.66
CA PHE A 700 -32.96 6.12 -12.81
C PHE A 700 -31.48 6.10 -12.44
N GLU A 701 -31.11 5.41 -11.36
CA GLU A 701 -29.71 5.25 -10.94
C GLU A 701 -28.86 4.58 -12.04
N GLN A 702 -29.37 3.53 -12.68
CA GLN A 702 -28.73 2.88 -13.82
C GLN A 702 -28.63 3.81 -15.03
N SER A 703 -29.69 4.57 -15.35
CA SER A 703 -29.68 5.57 -16.42
C SER A 703 -28.61 6.64 -16.19
N ALA A 704 -28.54 7.18 -14.97
CA ALA A 704 -27.55 8.17 -14.54
C ALA A 704 -26.12 7.62 -14.61
N LYS A 705 -25.88 6.42 -14.07
CA LYS A 705 -24.59 5.72 -14.18
C LYS A 705 -24.17 5.48 -15.64
N THR A 706 -25.07 5.02 -16.50
CA THR A 706 -24.78 4.75 -17.93
C THR A 706 -24.53 6.03 -18.73
N VAL A 707 -25.29 7.10 -18.50
CA VAL A 707 -25.10 8.36 -19.24
C VAL A 707 -23.85 9.10 -18.74
N CYS A 708 -23.71 9.30 -17.44
CA CYS A 708 -22.61 10.07 -16.85
C CYS A 708 -21.27 9.33 -16.83
N GLY A 709 -21.29 7.99 -16.91
CA GLY A 709 -20.08 7.19 -17.13
C GLY A 709 -19.30 7.57 -18.38
N LYS A 710 -19.95 8.18 -19.39
CA LYS A 710 -19.30 8.69 -20.61
C LYS A 710 -18.26 9.78 -20.34
N LEU A 711 -18.32 10.48 -19.20
CA LEU A 711 -17.26 11.43 -18.77
C LEU A 711 -15.91 10.73 -18.51
N LYS A 712 -15.90 9.40 -18.34
CA LYS A 712 -14.70 8.54 -18.21
C LYS A 712 -14.44 7.69 -19.47
N SER A 713 -15.01 8.07 -20.61
CA SER A 713 -14.86 7.39 -21.90
C SER A 713 -14.40 8.37 -22.97
N GLU A 714 -14.00 7.89 -24.15
CA GLU A 714 -13.77 8.77 -25.30
C GLU A 714 -15.01 9.63 -25.61
N PRO A 715 -14.86 10.93 -25.93
CA PRO A 715 -13.61 11.67 -26.17
C PRO A 715 -13.00 12.36 -24.92
N PHE A 716 -13.44 12.00 -23.71
CA PHE A 716 -13.03 12.65 -22.45
C PHE A 716 -11.80 12.05 -21.78
N LEU A 717 -11.22 10.98 -22.33
CA LEU A 717 -10.18 10.19 -21.65
C LEU A 717 -8.89 10.98 -21.42
N GLU A 718 -8.43 11.77 -22.38
CA GLU A 718 -7.22 12.58 -22.21
C GLU A 718 -7.37 13.64 -21.11
N CYS A 719 -8.57 14.23 -21.01
CA CYS A 719 -8.86 15.23 -19.98
C CYS A 719 -8.92 14.63 -18.58
N SER A 720 -9.37 13.37 -18.42
CA SER A 720 -9.46 12.74 -17.09
C SER A 720 -8.10 12.42 -16.45
N ALA A 721 -7.01 12.52 -17.22
CA ALA A 721 -5.64 12.51 -16.70
C ALA A 721 -5.13 13.90 -16.23
N LYS A 722 -5.88 14.98 -16.52
CA LYS A 722 -5.50 16.39 -16.26
C LYS A 722 -6.49 17.15 -15.36
N VAL A 723 -7.74 16.69 -15.27
CA VAL A 723 -8.84 17.32 -14.51
C VAL A 723 -9.61 16.25 -13.74
N ASP A 724 -9.91 16.47 -12.45
CA ASP A 724 -10.78 15.56 -11.70
C ASP A 724 -12.19 15.52 -12.29
N VAL A 725 -12.53 14.38 -12.87
CA VAL A 725 -13.86 14.06 -13.38
C VAL A 725 -14.88 13.74 -12.27
N THR A 726 -14.43 13.36 -11.07
CA THR A 726 -15.27 12.79 -10.00
C THR A 726 -16.39 13.73 -9.60
N THR A 727 -16.09 15.02 -9.48
CA THR A 727 -17.08 16.02 -9.09
C THR A 727 -18.12 16.28 -10.19
N TYR A 728 -17.71 16.30 -11.46
CA TYR A 728 -18.62 16.48 -12.61
C TYR A 728 -19.48 15.24 -12.86
N LEU A 729 -18.95 14.05 -12.57
CA LEU A 729 -19.70 12.80 -12.63
C LEU A 729 -20.80 12.74 -11.55
N LYS A 730 -20.52 13.21 -10.32
CA LYS A 730 -21.54 13.37 -9.27
C LYS A 730 -22.63 14.36 -9.68
N GLN A 731 -22.26 15.56 -10.14
CA GLN A 731 -23.23 16.56 -10.61
C GLN A 731 -24.11 16.00 -11.73
N CYS A 732 -23.49 15.44 -12.77
CA CYS A 732 -24.19 14.81 -13.89
C CYS A 732 -25.20 13.75 -13.42
N GLN A 733 -24.86 12.95 -12.40
CA GLN A 733 -25.77 11.97 -11.84
C GLN A 733 -26.97 12.65 -11.17
N VAL A 734 -26.76 13.62 -10.28
CA VAL A 734 -27.84 14.38 -9.63
C VAL A 734 -28.73 15.09 -10.66
N ASP A 735 -28.14 15.81 -11.62
CA ASP A 735 -28.83 16.46 -12.74
C ASP A 735 -29.74 15.46 -13.50
N ARG A 736 -29.23 14.24 -13.72
CA ARG A 736 -29.92 13.16 -14.45
C ARG A 736 -30.98 12.43 -13.63
N CYS A 737 -30.82 12.36 -12.31
CA CYS A 737 -31.85 11.86 -11.41
C CYS A 737 -33.01 12.85 -11.35
N ASN A 738 -32.72 14.15 -11.24
CA ASN A 738 -33.69 15.18 -10.88
C ASN A 738 -34.41 15.81 -12.07
N SER A 739 -33.96 15.60 -13.32
CA SER A 739 -34.60 16.18 -14.51
C SER A 739 -34.69 15.24 -15.71
N PHE A 740 -35.86 15.24 -16.35
CA PHE A 740 -36.12 14.56 -17.62
C PHE A 740 -35.63 15.35 -18.84
N GLU A 741 -35.32 16.65 -18.71
CA GLU A 741 -35.02 17.56 -19.82
C GLU A 741 -33.53 17.68 -20.18
N ARG A 742 -32.78 16.59 -20.04
CA ARG A 742 -31.34 16.50 -20.36
C ARG A 742 -30.44 17.46 -19.56
N ALA A 743 -30.77 17.71 -18.28
CA ALA A 743 -29.99 18.59 -17.42
C ALA A 743 -28.51 18.17 -17.31
N GLU A 744 -28.21 16.85 -17.45
CA GLU A 744 -26.84 16.32 -17.46
C GLU A 744 -25.89 17.04 -18.43
N CYS A 745 -26.44 17.63 -19.50
CA CYS A 745 -25.69 18.36 -20.50
C CYS A 745 -25.02 19.63 -19.99
N LEU A 746 -25.38 20.12 -18.79
CA LEU A 746 -24.69 21.18 -18.07
C LEU A 746 -23.37 20.67 -17.49
N ALA A 747 -23.39 19.57 -16.74
CA ALA A 747 -22.19 18.93 -16.20
C ALA A 747 -21.19 18.52 -17.29
N PHE A 748 -21.66 17.93 -18.41
CA PHE A 748 -20.78 17.66 -19.58
C PHE A 748 -20.18 18.93 -20.18
N ALA A 749 -20.97 20.01 -20.31
CA ALA A 749 -20.49 21.28 -20.87
C ALA A 749 -19.54 22.05 -19.93
N ALA A 750 -19.67 21.86 -18.61
CA ALA A 750 -18.78 22.42 -17.62
C ALA A 750 -17.46 21.63 -17.52
N TYR A 751 -17.51 20.30 -17.62
CA TYR A 751 -16.29 19.49 -17.66
C TYR A 751 -15.47 19.77 -18.93
N ALA A 752 -16.10 19.75 -20.10
CA ALA A 752 -15.43 20.10 -21.38
C ALA A 752 -14.83 21.53 -21.39
N TRP A 753 -15.43 22.46 -20.63
CA TRP A 753 -14.91 23.81 -20.47
C TRP A 753 -13.61 23.86 -19.64
N GLU A 754 -13.55 23.10 -18.55
CA GLU A 754 -12.32 22.99 -17.74
C GLU A 754 -11.24 22.16 -18.45
N CYS A 755 -11.62 21.17 -19.27
CA CYS A 755 -10.69 20.50 -20.20
C CYS A 755 -10.02 21.50 -21.16
N ALA A 756 -10.79 22.39 -21.77
CA ALA A 756 -10.26 23.42 -22.67
C ALA A 756 -9.29 24.39 -21.96
N LYS A 757 -9.54 24.71 -20.67
CA LYS A 757 -8.60 25.52 -19.86
C LYS A 757 -7.24 24.85 -19.67
N VAL A 758 -7.17 23.52 -19.63
CA VAL A 758 -5.89 22.77 -19.56
C VAL A 758 -5.38 22.33 -20.95
N GLY A 759 -5.86 22.98 -22.02
CA GLY A 759 -5.40 22.77 -23.39
C GLY A 759 -5.97 21.53 -24.10
N VAL A 760 -7.00 20.89 -23.54
CA VAL A 760 -7.67 19.73 -24.14
C VAL A 760 -9.02 20.16 -24.72
N GLU A 761 -9.05 20.49 -26.01
CA GLU A 761 -10.29 20.77 -26.75
C GLU A 761 -11.02 19.46 -27.10
N ILE A 762 -12.33 19.39 -26.80
CA ILE A 762 -13.11 18.16 -26.94
C ILE A 762 -14.39 18.44 -27.74
N ASP A 763 -14.57 17.78 -28.89
CA ASP A 763 -15.87 17.68 -29.55
C ASP A 763 -16.64 16.44 -29.06
N TRP A 764 -17.61 16.66 -28.18
CA TRP A 764 -18.32 15.61 -27.45
C TRP A 764 -19.83 15.55 -27.74
N ARG A 765 -20.37 16.50 -28.51
CA ARG A 765 -21.82 16.58 -28.75
C ARG A 765 -22.22 15.73 -29.95
N SER A 766 -22.98 14.67 -29.70
CA SER A 766 -23.43 13.73 -30.72
C SER A 766 -24.97 13.72 -30.84
N PRO A 767 -25.57 13.00 -31.82
CA PRO A 767 -27.01 12.80 -31.89
C PRO A 767 -27.59 12.22 -30.59
N ASP A 768 -26.82 11.36 -29.92
CA ASP A 768 -27.20 10.56 -28.75
C ASP A 768 -26.62 11.08 -27.42
N LEU A 769 -25.87 12.19 -27.46
CA LEU A 769 -25.37 12.90 -26.28
C LEU A 769 -25.44 14.41 -26.51
N CYS A 770 -26.41 15.06 -25.85
CA CYS A 770 -26.49 16.53 -25.76
C CYS A 770 -26.49 17.29 -27.10
N ARG A 771 -27.07 16.68 -28.14
CA ARG A 771 -27.31 17.26 -29.47
C ARG A 771 -27.86 18.69 -29.38
N LYS A 772 -27.12 19.65 -29.94
CA LYS A 772 -27.62 20.99 -30.31
C LYS A 772 -27.89 21.03 -31.83
N LEU A 773 -28.71 21.98 -32.29
CA LEU A 773 -28.98 22.19 -33.71
C LEU A 773 -28.57 23.61 -34.10
N CYS A 774 -27.67 23.72 -35.08
CA CYS A 774 -27.29 24.99 -35.69
C CYS A 774 -28.11 25.19 -36.96
N PHE A 775 -29.10 26.09 -36.91
CA PHE A 775 -29.82 26.52 -38.11
C PHE A 775 -29.00 27.60 -38.84
N PRO A 776 -28.84 27.52 -40.17
CA PRO A 776 -28.24 28.61 -40.93
C PRO A 776 -29.11 29.86 -40.83
N LEU A 777 -28.50 31.02 -40.64
CA LEU A 777 -29.22 32.30 -40.63
C LEU A 777 -29.94 32.50 -41.98
N PRO A 778 -31.19 32.99 -41.98
CA PRO A 778 -31.89 33.29 -43.23
C PRO A 778 -31.14 34.40 -43.97
N PHE A 779 -30.68 34.10 -45.20
CA PHE A 779 -30.07 35.10 -46.07
C PHE A 779 -31.06 36.24 -46.33
N LEU A 780 -30.78 37.43 -45.79
CA LEU A 780 -31.42 38.66 -46.24
C LEU A 780 -31.07 38.86 -47.72
N GLY A 781 -32.08 38.74 -48.58
CA GLY A 781 -31.89 38.52 -50.00
C GLY A 781 -31.28 39.72 -50.73
N VAL A 782 -30.01 39.61 -51.08
CA VAL A 782 -29.43 40.38 -52.19
C VAL A 782 -29.99 39.77 -53.48
N GLN A 783 -30.95 40.46 -54.11
CA GLN A 783 -31.35 40.10 -55.47
C GLN A 783 -30.15 40.29 -56.41
N PRO A 784 -29.84 39.32 -57.30
CA PRO A 784 -28.80 39.51 -58.29
C PRO A 784 -29.24 40.57 -59.30
N MET A 785 -28.46 41.65 -59.45
CA MET A 785 -28.59 42.52 -60.62
C MET A 785 -28.25 41.71 -61.87
N SER A 786 -29.28 41.38 -62.64
CA SER A 786 -29.13 40.85 -63.99
C SER A 786 -28.47 41.89 -64.90
N SER A 787 -27.59 41.44 -65.78
CA SER A 787 -26.86 42.26 -66.75
C SER A 787 -27.76 43.15 -67.61
N ILE A 788 -27.50 44.47 -67.56
CA ILE A 788 -27.33 45.40 -68.70
C ILE A 788 -26.47 46.57 -68.19
#